data_AF-R4M901-F1
#
_entry.id   AF-R4M901-F1
#
_cell.length_a   1.000
_cell.length_b   1.000
_cell.length_c   1.000
_cell.angle_alpha   90.00
_cell.angle_beta   90.00
_cell.angle_gamma   90.00
#
_symmetry.space_group_name_H-M   'P 1'
#
loop_
_entity.id
_entity.type
_entity.pdbx_description
1 polymer ?
#
loop_
_entity_poly.entity_id
_entity_poly.type
_entity_poly.pdbx_seq_one_letter_code
_entity_poly.pdbx_strand_id
1 'polypeptide(L)'
;MLIRSGALDIVVIDSVAALVPRAELEGEMGDSHVGLQARLMSQALRKMTGALNNSGTTAIFINQLRDKIGVMFGSPETTTGGKALKFYASVRMDVRRVETLKDGTNAVGNRTRVKVVKNKCLAEGTRIFDPVTGTTHRIEDVVDGRKPIHVVAAAKDGTLHARPVVSWFDQGTRDVIGLRIAGGAIVWATPDHKVLTEYGWRAAGELRKGDRVAQPRRFDGFGDSAPIPADHARLLGYLIGDGRDGWVGGKTPINFINVQRALIDDVTRIAATLGCAAHPQGRISLAIAHRPGERNGVADLCQQAGIYGKLAWEKTIPNWFFEPDIAADIVGNLLFGLFESDGWVSREQTGALRVGYTTTSEQLAHQIHWLLLRFGVGSTVRDYDPTQKRPSIVNGRRIQSKRQVFEVRISGMDNVTAFAESVPMWGPRGAALIQAIPEATQGRRRGSQATYLAAEMTDAVLNYLDERGVTAQEAAAMIGVASGDPRGGMKQVLGASRLRRDRVQALADALDDKFLHDMLAEELRYSVIREVLPTRRARTFDLEVEELHTLVAEGVVVHNCSPPFKQAEFDILYGKGISREGSLIDMGVDQGLIRKSGAWFTYEGEQLGQGKENARNFLVENADVADEIEKKIKEKLGIGAVVTDDPSNDGVLPAPVDF
;
A
#
# COMPACT_ATOMS: atom_id res chain seq x y z
N MET A 1 -33.07 -14.17 5.45
CA MET A 1 -33.85 -13.38 4.48
C MET A 1 -33.84 -11.90 4.81
N LEU A 2 -34.02 -11.49 6.06
CA LEU A 2 -34.04 -10.06 6.50
C LEU A 2 -32.82 -9.20 6.11
N ILE A 3 -31.59 -9.64 6.36
CA ILE A 3 -30.41 -8.84 5.95
C ILE A 3 -30.30 -8.73 4.43
N ARG A 4 -30.63 -9.81 3.71
CA ARG A 4 -30.53 -9.85 2.24
C ARG A 4 -31.61 -9.03 1.52
N SER A 5 -32.66 -8.59 2.23
CA SER A 5 -33.71 -7.79 1.62
C SER A 5 -33.39 -6.30 1.56
N GLY A 6 -32.26 -5.85 2.15
CA GLY A 6 -31.90 -4.42 2.18
C GLY A 6 -32.84 -3.55 3.01
N ALA A 7 -33.72 -4.15 3.83
CA ALA A 7 -34.76 -3.45 4.58
C ALA A 7 -34.28 -2.94 5.95
N LEU A 8 -33.01 -3.16 6.31
CA LEU A 8 -32.45 -2.88 7.62
C LEU A 8 -31.11 -2.17 7.48
N ASP A 9 -30.97 -1.01 8.08
CA ASP A 9 -29.70 -0.28 8.14
C ASP A 9 -28.83 -0.79 9.30
N ILE A 10 -29.46 -1.18 10.43
CA ILE A 10 -28.76 -1.63 11.64
C ILE A 10 -29.43 -2.88 12.22
N VAL A 11 -28.61 -3.85 12.60
CA VAL A 11 -29.01 -5.06 13.36
C VAL A 11 -28.17 -5.13 14.64
N VAL A 12 -28.84 -5.12 15.80
CA VAL A 12 -28.18 -5.24 17.10
C VAL A 12 -28.45 -6.62 17.71
N ILE A 13 -27.39 -7.28 18.17
CA ILE A 13 -27.45 -8.58 18.84
C ILE A 13 -26.93 -8.39 20.27
N ASP A 14 -27.86 -8.36 21.22
CA ASP A 14 -27.57 -8.21 22.64
C ASP A 14 -28.10 -9.41 23.45
N SER A 15 -27.27 -10.26 24.05
CA SER A 15 -25.81 -10.35 23.93
C SER A 15 -25.41 -11.66 23.26
N VAL A 16 -24.20 -11.70 22.72
CA VAL A 16 -23.62 -12.94 22.17
C VAL A 16 -23.63 -14.08 23.19
N ALA A 17 -23.46 -13.75 24.48
CA ALA A 17 -23.51 -14.74 25.56
C ALA A 17 -24.88 -15.43 25.66
N ALA A 18 -25.96 -14.75 25.27
CA ALA A 18 -27.33 -15.26 25.30
C ALA A 18 -27.72 -16.09 24.07
N LEU A 19 -26.86 -16.18 23.04
CA LEU A 19 -27.09 -17.02 21.87
C LEU A 19 -26.81 -18.50 22.21
N VAL A 20 -27.74 -19.13 22.91
CA VAL A 20 -27.65 -20.54 23.30
C VAL A 20 -28.09 -21.43 22.12
N PRO A 21 -27.23 -22.36 21.64
CA PRO A 21 -27.61 -23.32 20.61
C PRO A 21 -28.81 -24.18 21.03
N ARG A 22 -29.70 -24.54 20.10
CA ARG A 22 -30.83 -25.44 20.40
C ARG A 22 -30.41 -26.76 21.07
N ALA A 23 -29.31 -27.36 20.60
CA ALA A 23 -28.79 -28.59 21.19
C ALA A 23 -28.37 -28.43 22.67
N GLU A 24 -28.01 -27.22 23.10
CA GLU A 24 -27.69 -26.92 24.50
C GLU A 24 -28.96 -26.59 25.32
N LEU A 25 -30.02 -26.07 24.68
CA LEU A 25 -31.33 -25.86 25.31
C LEU A 25 -32.13 -27.16 25.49
N GLU A 26 -31.99 -28.09 24.56
CA GLU A 26 -32.72 -29.37 24.52
C GLU A 26 -31.94 -30.50 25.23
N GLY A 27 -30.67 -30.28 25.57
CA GLY A 27 -29.80 -31.25 26.25
C GLY A 27 -30.05 -31.37 27.75
N GLU A 28 -29.54 -32.43 28.36
CA GLU A 28 -29.67 -32.65 29.80
C GLU A 28 -28.55 -31.93 30.58
N MET A 29 -28.81 -31.60 31.86
CA MET A 29 -27.79 -31.03 32.74
C MET A 29 -26.60 -32.00 32.89
N GLY A 30 -25.46 -31.66 32.27
CA GLY A 30 -24.26 -32.49 32.26
C GLY A 30 -23.73 -32.82 30.87
N ASP A 31 -24.52 -32.54 29.82
CA ASP A 31 -24.10 -32.74 28.44
C ASP A 31 -22.95 -31.81 28.05
N SER A 32 -21.89 -32.40 27.47
CA SER A 32 -20.68 -31.67 27.09
C SER A 32 -20.75 -31.25 25.62
N HIS A 33 -21.02 -29.96 25.39
CA HIS A 33 -21.00 -29.35 24.06
C HIS A 33 -19.83 -28.37 23.89
N VAL A 34 -18.61 -28.86 24.12
CA VAL A 34 -17.39 -28.03 24.07
C VAL A 34 -17.27 -27.30 22.73
N GLY A 35 -17.30 -25.97 22.78
CA GLY A 35 -17.04 -25.12 21.61
C GLY A 35 -18.16 -25.08 20.57
N LEU A 36 -19.35 -25.63 20.85
CA LEU A 36 -20.48 -25.64 19.91
C LEU A 36 -20.89 -24.23 19.50
N GLN A 37 -21.07 -23.34 20.48
CA GLN A 37 -21.41 -21.92 20.24
C GLN A 37 -20.34 -21.22 19.38
N ALA A 38 -19.05 -21.42 19.68
CA ALA A 38 -17.95 -20.84 18.91
C ALA A 38 -17.88 -21.35 17.45
N ARG A 39 -18.23 -22.62 17.22
CA ARG A 39 -18.31 -23.22 15.89
C ARG A 39 -19.49 -22.63 15.09
N LEU A 40 -20.67 -22.53 15.71
CA LEU A 40 -21.85 -21.95 15.07
C LEU A 40 -21.63 -20.46 14.74
N MET A 41 -21.02 -19.70 15.65
CA MET A 41 -20.66 -18.30 15.40
C MET A 41 -19.71 -18.15 14.21
N SER A 42 -18.67 -18.98 14.12
CA SER A 42 -17.75 -18.98 12.97
C SER A 42 -18.48 -19.25 11.64
N GLN A 43 -19.41 -20.21 11.63
CA GLN A 43 -20.19 -20.55 10.43
C GLN A 43 -21.18 -19.44 10.06
N ALA A 44 -21.85 -18.85 11.04
CA ALA A 44 -22.83 -17.78 10.85
C ALA A 44 -22.17 -16.52 10.32
N LEU A 45 -21.11 -16.03 10.96
CA LEU A 45 -20.40 -14.82 10.56
C LEU A 45 -19.81 -14.94 9.14
N ARG A 46 -19.25 -16.10 8.79
CA ARG A 46 -18.75 -16.38 7.44
C ARG A 46 -19.84 -16.24 6.37
N LYS A 47 -21.09 -16.62 6.66
CA LYS A 47 -22.24 -16.49 5.74
C LYS A 47 -22.88 -15.10 5.76
N MET A 48 -22.89 -14.44 6.92
CA MET A 48 -23.55 -13.15 7.12
C MET A 48 -22.72 -11.97 6.60
N THR A 49 -21.40 -12.03 6.70
CA THR A 49 -20.52 -10.89 6.35
C THR A 49 -20.75 -10.39 4.92
N GLY A 50 -20.82 -11.29 3.94
CA GLY A 50 -21.09 -10.91 2.55
C GLY A 50 -22.51 -10.35 2.34
N ALA A 51 -23.50 -10.85 3.08
CA ALA A 51 -24.87 -10.34 2.99
C ALA A 51 -24.98 -8.92 3.56
N LEU A 52 -24.35 -8.67 4.72
CA LEU A 52 -24.31 -7.35 5.36
C LEU A 52 -23.67 -6.29 4.46
N ASN A 53 -22.54 -6.64 3.83
CA ASN A 53 -21.84 -5.73 2.91
C ASN A 53 -22.69 -5.38 1.68
N ASN A 54 -23.37 -6.37 1.09
CA ASN A 54 -24.18 -6.14 -0.11
C ASN A 54 -25.45 -5.33 0.17
N SER A 55 -25.97 -5.38 1.40
CA SER A 55 -27.19 -4.68 1.79
C SER A 55 -26.93 -3.33 2.46
N GLY A 56 -25.66 -2.93 2.67
CA GLY A 56 -25.32 -1.73 3.45
C GLY A 56 -25.72 -1.82 4.93
N THR A 57 -25.98 -3.02 5.45
CA THR A 57 -26.48 -3.20 6.82
C THR A 57 -25.33 -3.31 7.82
N THR A 58 -25.35 -2.50 8.87
CA THR A 58 -24.41 -2.58 9.99
C THR A 58 -24.88 -3.58 11.04
N ALA A 59 -24.01 -4.50 11.48
CA ALA A 59 -24.30 -5.43 12.56
C ALA A 59 -23.50 -5.09 13.83
N ILE A 60 -24.20 -4.83 14.93
CA ILE A 60 -23.62 -4.55 16.25
C ILE A 60 -23.79 -5.77 17.14
N PHE A 61 -22.67 -6.30 17.63
CA PHE A 61 -22.66 -7.42 18.58
C PHE A 61 -22.24 -6.94 19.96
N ILE A 62 -23.12 -7.08 20.94
CA ILE A 62 -22.81 -6.79 22.34
C ILE A 62 -22.32 -8.09 23.00
N ASN A 63 -21.20 -8.01 23.69
CA ASN A 63 -20.56 -9.17 24.30
C ASN A 63 -19.97 -8.80 25.66
N GLN A 64 -19.70 -9.82 26.47
CA GLN A 64 -19.20 -9.69 27.82
C GLN A 64 -17.76 -10.18 27.91
N LEU A 65 -16.94 -9.48 28.69
CA LEU A 65 -15.63 -9.96 29.12
C LEU A 65 -15.81 -10.91 30.31
N ARG A 66 -15.11 -12.04 30.29
CA ARG A 66 -15.09 -13.07 31.35
C ARG A 66 -13.65 -13.42 31.67
N ASP A 67 -13.35 -13.73 32.93
CA ASP A 67 -12.04 -14.23 33.30
C ASP A 67 -11.89 -15.72 33.04
N LYS A 68 -10.78 -16.12 32.44
CA LYS A 68 -10.39 -17.53 32.29
C LYS A 68 -9.44 -17.92 33.42
N ILE A 69 -9.91 -18.81 34.29
CA ILE A 69 -9.13 -19.34 35.41
C ILE A 69 -7.97 -20.21 34.85
N GLY A 70 -6.73 -19.97 35.33
CA GLY A 70 -5.55 -20.78 34.99
C GLY A 70 -4.55 -20.18 33.97
N VAL A 71 -4.63 -18.89 33.64
CA VAL A 71 -3.67 -18.21 32.74
C VAL A 71 -2.46 -17.71 33.54
N MET A 72 -1.26 -18.26 33.30
CA MET A 72 -0.02 -17.83 33.96
C MET A 72 0.68 -16.63 33.27
N PHE A 73 0.40 -16.37 31.98
CA PHE A 73 0.94 -15.22 31.22
C PHE A 73 -0.07 -14.73 30.17
N GLY A 74 -0.21 -13.40 30.03
CA GLY A 74 -1.16 -12.74 29.12
C GLY A 74 -2.42 -12.23 29.84
N SER A 75 -3.34 -11.58 29.10
CA SER A 75 -4.63 -11.15 29.69
C SER A 75 -5.53 -12.38 29.93
N PRO A 76 -6.04 -12.59 31.16
CA PRO A 76 -6.95 -13.68 31.49
C PRO A 76 -8.35 -13.50 30.87
N GLU A 77 -8.63 -12.35 30.25
CA GLU A 77 -9.94 -11.99 29.74
C GLU A 77 -10.28 -12.74 28.43
N THR A 78 -11.43 -13.39 28.41
CA THR A 78 -12.03 -14.08 27.25
C THR A 78 -13.45 -13.56 26.98
N THR A 79 -13.96 -13.81 25.77
CA THR A 79 -15.32 -13.44 25.35
C THR A 79 -16.07 -14.66 24.85
N THR A 80 -17.39 -14.69 25.07
CA THR A 80 -18.31 -15.72 24.55
C THR A 80 -18.37 -15.72 23.01
N GLY A 81 -18.70 -16.87 22.40
CA GLY A 81 -18.76 -17.01 20.94
C GLY A 81 -17.41 -17.27 20.23
N GLY A 82 -16.33 -17.50 20.97
CA GLY A 82 -15.01 -17.84 20.42
C GLY A 82 -14.27 -16.66 19.79
N LYS A 83 -13.27 -16.94 18.93
CA LYS A 83 -12.46 -15.90 18.29
C LYS A 83 -13.11 -15.25 17.07
N ALA A 84 -14.18 -15.84 16.51
CA ALA A 84 -14.79 -15.42 15.25
C ALA A 84 -15.17 -13.92 15.25
N LEU A 85 -15.90 -13.45 16.27
CA LEU A 85 -16.27 -12.04 16.38
C LEU A 85 -15.06 -11.10 16.38
N LYS A 86 -13.95 -11.51 17.01
CA LYS A 86 -12.73 -10.70 17.03
C LYS A 86 -12.10 -10.55 15.65
N PHE A 87 -12.28 -11.54 14.77
CA PHE A 87 -11.76 -11.56 13.41
C PHE A 87 -12.67 -10.87 12.39
N TYR A 88 -13.99 -11.05 12.52
CA TYR A 88 -14.97 -10.52 11.55
C TYR A 88 -15.39 -9.07 11.84
N ALA A 89 -15.17 -8.55 13.05
CA ALA A 89 -15.57 -7.19 13.40
C ALA A 89 -14.73 -6.12 12.68
N SER A 90 -15.40 -5.20 11.99
CA SER A 90 -14.78 -4.02 11.36
C SER A 90 -14.24 -3.03 12.40
N VAL A 91 -15.00 -2.85 13.49
CA VAL A 91 -14.65 -2.03 14.66
C VAL A 91 -14.90 -2.86 15.91
N ARG A 92 -13.99 -2.77 16.87
CA ARG A 92 -14.16 -3.36 18.19
C ARG A 92 -13.96 -2.27 19.22
N MET A 93 -14.91 -2.17 20.14
CA MET A 93 -14.89 -1.20 21.23
C MET A 93 -14.84 -1.99 22.54
N ASP A 94 -13.87 -1.67 23.38
CA ASP A 94 -13.78 -2.13 24.76
C ASP A 94 -14.43 -1.07 25.66
N VAL A 95 -15.49 -1.47 26.37
CA VAL A 95 -16.30 -0.60 27.22
C VAL A 95 -16.04 -1.01 28.67
N ARG A 96 -15.44 -0.11 29.46
CA ARG A 96 -15.10 -0.38 30.87
C ARG A 96 -15.63 0.71 31.77
N ARG A 97 -16.14 0.30 32.94
CA ARG A 97 -16.41 1.22 34.04
C ARG A 97 -15.08 1.78 34.57
N VAL A 98 -15.01 3.09 34.71
CA VAL A 98 -13.91 3.82 35.35
C VAL A 98 -14.21 3.99 36.84
N GLU A 99 -15.34 4.63 37.15
CA GLU A 99 -15.77 4.90 38.52
C GLU A 99 -17.30 4.94 38.63
N THR A 100 -17.81 4.83 39.85
CA THR A 100 -19.25 4.94 40.14
C THR A 100 -19.59 6.38 40.53
N LEU A 101 -20.54 6.96 39.80
CA LEU A 101 -21.08 8.30 40.06
C LEU A 101 -22.01 8.23 41.28
N LYS A 102 -21.85 9.17 42.20
CA LYS A 102 -22.64 9.27 43.43
C LYS A 102 -23.26 10.64 43.57
N ASP A 103 -24.49 10.67 44.05
CA ASP A 103 -25.15 11.86 44.58
C ASP A 103 -25.36 11.66 46.09
N GLY A 104 -24.60 12.41 46.89
CA GLY A 104 -24.44 12.15 48.33
C GLY A 104 -23.96 10.72 48.60
N THR A 105 -24.82 9.92 49.24
CA THR A 105 -24.55 8.50 49.55
C THR A 105 -25.07 7.52 48.50
N ASN A 106 -25.91 7.97 47.56
CA ASN A 106 -26.60 7.09 46.62
C ASN A 106 -25.80 6.96 45.31
N ALA A 107 -25.66 5.73 44.81
CA ALA A 107 -25.04 5.47 43.51
C ALA A 107 -26.04 5.79 42.39
N VAL A 108 -25.71 6.75 41.54
CA VAL A 108 -26.60 7.27 40.49
C VAL A 108 -26.19 6.84 39.07
N GLY A 109 -24.96 6.35 38.89
CA GLY A 109 -24.48 5.88 37.60
C GLY A 109 -23.03 5.43 37.59
N ASN A 110 -22.44 5.30 36.40
CA ASN A 110 -21.05 4.95 36.19
C ASN A 110 -20.41 5.86 35.14
N ARG A 111 -19.22 6.38 35.46
CA ARG A 111 -18.30 6.93 34.47
C ARG A 111 -17.76 5.77 33.66
N THR A 112 -17.94 5.81 32.36
CA THR A 112 -17.60 4.71 31.45
C THR A 112 -16.60 5.20 30.43
N ARG A 113 -15.56 4.40 30.19
CA ARG A 113 -14.57 4.63 29.14
C ARG A 113 -14.80 3.61 28.03
N VAL A 114 -14.88 4.10 26.81
CA VAL A 114 -14.89 3.28 25.62
C VAL A 114 -13.57 3.48 24.89
N LYS A 115 -12.90 2.40 24.54
CA LYS A 115 -11.65 2.39 23.79
C LYS A 115 -11.84 1.57 22.51
N VAL A 116 -11.51 2.15 21.35
CA VAL A 116 -11.45 1.35 20.12
C VAL A 116 -10.25 0.40 20.21
N VAL A 117 -10.48 -0.91 20.20
CA VAL A 117 -9.43 -1.94 20.27
C VAL A 117 -9.32 -2.66 18.93
N LYS A 118 -8.47 -2.15 18.04
CA LYS A 118 -8.17 -2.82 16.76
C LYS A 118 -6.85 -3.59 16.78
N ASN A 119 -6.73 -4.56 15.89
CA ASN A 119 -5.65 -5.54 15.86
C ASN A 119 -4.88 -5.65 14.53
N LYS A 120 -5.24 -4.91 13.47
CA LYS A 120 -4.55 -4.99 12.17
C LYS A 120 -3.34 -4.07 12.16
N CYS A 121 -2.15 -4.63 12.10
CA CYS A 121 -0.91 -3.85 12.16
C CYS A 121 0.19 -4.50 11.32
N LEU A 122 1.05 -3.68 10.74
CA LEU A 122 2.29 -4.07 10.06
C LEU A 122 3.44 -4.08 11.06
N ALA A 123 4.46 -4.92 10.87
CA ALA A 123 5.60 -4.97 11.78
C ALA A 123 6.64 -3.89 11.47
N GLU A 124 7.47 -3.57 12.47
CA GLU A 124 8.70 -2.80 12.28
C GLU A 124 9.59 -3.37 11.16
N GLY A 125 10.27 -2.48 10.45
CA GLY A 125 11.09 -2.77 9.29
C GLY A 125 10.31 -2.80 7.97
N THR A 126 8.97 -2.72 8.00
CA THR A 126 8.13 -2.70 6.80
C THR A 126 8.42 -1.47 5.95
N ARG A 127 8.74 -1.67 4.68
CA ARG A 127 9.00 -0.60 3.71
C ARG A 127 7.72 -0.09 3.05
N ILE A 128 7.65 1.24 2.93
CA ILE A 128 6.56 1.99 2.32
C ILE A 128 7.15 3.00 1.34
N PHE A 129 6.67 2.98 0.10
CA PHE A 129 7.15 3.89 -0.93
C PHE A 129 6.27 5.14 -0.99
N ASP A 130 6.93 6.30 -0.95
CA ASP A 130 6.33 7.60 -1.20
C ASP A 130 6.49 7.97 -2.68
N PRO A 131 5.42 7.90 -3.47
CA PRO A 131 5.48 8.16 -4.90
C PRO A 131 5.78 9.62 -5.24
N VAL A 132 5.50 10.56 -4.33
CA VAL A 132 5.72 11.99 -4.59
C VAL A 132 7.20 12.35 -4.46
N THR A 133 7.89 11.78 -3.47
CA THR A 133 9.31 12.06 -3.23
C THR A 133 10.24 11.03 -3.86
N GLY A 134 9.71 9.89 -4.30
CA GLY A 134 10.49 8.73 -4.72
C GLY A 134 11.25 8.07 -3.57
N THR A 135 10.89 8.36 -2.31
CA THR A 135 11.60 7.85 -1.13
C THR A 135 10.95 6.57 -0.60
N THR A 136 11.73 5.59 -0.18
CA THR A 136 11.22 4.41 0.52
C THR A 136 11.52 4.56 2.01
N HIS A 137 10.48 4.59 2.82
CA HIS A 137 10.57 4.75 4.26
C HIS A 137 10.35 3.43 4.99
N ARG A 138 10.97 3.28 6.16
CA ARG A 138 10.54 2.26 7.13
C ARG A 138 9.32 2.79 7.87
N ILE A 139 8.34 1.94 8.13
CA ILE A 139 7.07 2.33 8.76
C ILE A 139 7.29 2.97 10.14
N GLU A 140 8.27 2.51 10.92
CA GLU A 140 8.63 3.08 12.21
C GLU A 140 9.09 4.53 12.09
N ASP A 141 9.91 4.86 11.08
CA ASP A 141 10.40 6.23 10.86
C ASP A 141 9.28 7.18 10.43
N VAL A 142 8.28 6.65 9.72
CA VAL A 142 7.09 7.41 9.29
C VAL A 142 6.21 7.69 10.49
N VAL A 143 5.93 6.67 11.32
CA VAL A 143 5.05 6.80 12.49
C VAL A 143 5.68 7.62 13.60
N ASP A 144 6.92 7.32 13.99
CA ASP A 144 7.60 8.00 15.08
C ASP A 144 7.88 9.47 14.74
N GLY A 145 8.19 9.74 13.46
CA GLY A 145 8.41 11.09 12.96
C GLY A 145 7.14 11.83 12.51
N ARG A 146 5.97 11.18 12.50
CA ARG A 146 4.71 11.69 11.91
C ARG A 146 4.93 12.34 10.53
N LYS A 147 5.69 11.65 9.67
CA LYS A 147 6.12 12.22 8.39
C LYS A 147 4.92 12.35 7.44
N PRO A 148 4.67 13.54 6.85
CA PRO A 148 3.58 13.76 5.90
C PRO A 148 3.95 13.20 4.52
N ILE A 149 3.95 11.87 4.40
CA ILE A 149 4.28 11.16 3.17
C ILE A 149 3.02 10.83 2.38
N HIS A 150 3.20 10.54 1.10
CA HIS A 150 2.19 9.83 0.32
C HIS A 150 2.53 8.33 0.29
N VAL A 151 1.54 7.52 -0.04
CA VAL A 151 1.72 6.10 -0.28
C VAL A 151 0.97 5.69 -1.54
N VAL A 152 1.41 4.58 -2.13
CA VAL A 152 0.66 3.92 -3.20
C VAL A 152 -0.51 3.17 -2.57
N ALA A 153 -1.74 3.52 -2.93
CA ALA A 153 -2.98 2.93 -2.45
C ALA A 153 -3.76 2.31 -3.62
N ALA A 154 -4.45 1.20 -3.36
CA ALA A 154 -5.27 0.52 -4.35
C ALA A 154 -6.76 0.85 -4.15
N ALA A 155 -7.44 1.27 -5.21
CA ALA A 155 -8.88 1.44 -5.26
C ALA A 155 -9.59 0.09 -5.42
N LYS A 156 -10.93 0.09 -5.28
CA LYS A 156 -11.76 -1.12 -5.34
C LYS A 156 -11.73 -1.81 -6.71
N ASP A 157 -11.53 -1.03 -7.77
CA ASP A 157 -11.40 -1.51 -9.16
C ASP A 157 -9.99 -2.05 -9.49
N GLY A 158 -9.05 -1.96 -8.55
CA GLY A 158 -7.67 -2.41 -8.72
C GLY A 158 -6.73 -1.37 -9.33
N THR A 159 -7.18 -0.14 -9.58
CA THR A 159 -6.31 0.99 -9.95
C THR A 159 -5.50 1.46 -8.74
N LEU A 160 -4.30 1.98 -8.97
CA LEU A 160 -3.38 2.46 -7.96
C LEU A 160 -3.26 3.99 -8.01
N HIS A 161 -3.27 4.61 -6.83
CA HIS A 161 -3.24 6.06 -6.67
C HIS A 161 -2.22 6.47 -5.62
N ALA A 162 -1.59 7.62 -5.80
CA ALA A 162 -0.88 8.29 -4.72
C ALA A 162 -1.90 8.92 -3.75
N ARG A 163 -1.80 8.61 -2.46
CA ARG A 163 -2.66 9.19 -1.42
C ARG A 163 -1.87 9.59 -0.18
N PRO A 164 -2.21 10.71 0.48
CA PRO A 164 -1.50 11.15 1.67
C PRO A 164 -1.83 10.26 2.88
N VAL A 165 -0.84 10.13 3.76
CA VAL A 165 -1.04 9.58 5.10
C VAL A 165 -1.58 10.69 6.01
N VAL A 166 -2.73 10.45 6.63
CA VAL A 166 -3.43 11.43 7.48
C VAL A 166 -3.32 11.13 8.97
N SER A 167 -3.08 9.86 9.35
CA SER A 167 -2.87 9.46 10.74
C SER A 167 -1.79 8.39 10.89
N TRP A 168 -1.08 8.40 12.03
CA TRP A 168 0.02 7.51 12.36
C TRP A 168 -0.24 6.81 13.70
N PHE A 169 -0.08 5.48 13.73
CA PHE A 169 -0.38 4.71 14.93
C PHE A 169 0.75 3.75 15.30
N ASP A 170 1.30 3.90 16.50
CA ASP A 170 2.10 2.86 17.16
C ASP A 170 1.16 1.93 17.95
N GLN A 171 1.24 0.64 17.64
CA GLN A 171 0.38 -0.41 18.16
C GLN A 171 1.09 -1.31 19.17
N GLY A 172 2.32 -0.95 19.56
CA GLY A 172 3.16 -1.68 20.49
C GLY A 172 3.58 -3.05 19.96
N THR A 173 4.12 -3.89 20.85
CA THR A 173 4.62 -5.21 20.46
C THR A 173 3.49 -6.24 20.37
N ARG A 174 3.36 -6.90 19.22
CA ARG A 174 2.35 -7.91 18.92
C ARG A 174 2.97 -9.14 18.26
N ASP A 175 2.19 -10.22 18.21
CA ASP A 175 2.52 -11.40 17.43
C ASP A 175 2.23 -11.15 15.95
N VAL A 176 3.24 -11.35 15.11
CA VAL A 176 3.16 -11.17 13.65
C VAL A 176 3.58 -12.44 12.93
N ILE A 177 2.99 -12.68 11.77
CA ILE A 177 3.36 -13.76 10.85
C ILE A 177 4.00 -13.16 9.60
N GLY A 178 4.91 -13.90 8.97
CA GLY A 178 5.58 -13.47 7.75
C GLY A 178 5.01 -14.17 6.53
N LEU A 179 4.68 -13.41 5.49
CA LEU A 179 4.25 -13.94 4.19
C LEU A 179 5.37 -13.73 3.18
N ARG A 180 6.10 -14.79 2.83
CA ARG A 180 7.15 -14.72 1.81
C ARG A 180 6.54 -14.88 0.43
N ILE A 181 6.58 -13.82 -0.35
CA ILE A 181 6.00 -13.75 -1.69
C ILE A 181 7.02 -14.21 -2.73
N ALA A 182 6.53 -14.78 -3.84
CA ALA A 182 7.35 -15.07 -5.01
C ALA A 182 8.08 -13.79 -5.46
N GLY A 183 9.40 -13.85 -5.49
CA GLY A 183 10.26 -12.68 -5.76
C GLY A 183 11.15 -12.31 -4.58
N GLY A 184 10.82 -12.74 -3.36
CA GLY A 184 11.68 -12.64 -2.18
C GLY A 184 11.15 -11.70 -1.09
N ALA A 185 10.23 -10.80 -1.44
CA ALA A 185 9.60 -9.88 -0.49
C ALA A 185 8.89 -10.63 0.65
N ILE A 186 8.93 -10.07 1.85
CA ILE A 186 8.31 -10.65 3.04
C ILE A 186 7.48 -9.56 3.72
N VAL A 187 6.17 -9.77 3.80
CA VAL A 187 5.28 -8.91 4.58
C VAL A 187 5.14 -9.51 5.98
N TRP A 188 5.49 -8.74 7.01
CA TRP A 188 5.24 -9.11 8.40
C TRP A 188 4.04 -8.34 8.93
N ALA A 189 2.97 -9.04 9.30
CA ALA A 189 1.74 -8.43 9.76
C ALA A 189 1.06 -9.27 10.86
N THR A 190 0.14 -8.65 11.61
CA THR A 190 -0.69 -9.41 12.55
C THR A 190 -1.60 -10.41 11.81
N PRO A 191 -1.95 -11.56 12.41
CA PRO A 191 -2.75 -12.59 11.73
C PRO A 191 -4.11 -12.12 11.18
N ASP A 192 -4.69 -11.06 11.74
CA ASP A 192 -5.96 -10.47 11.31
C ASP A 192 -5.80 -9.32 10.29
N HIS A 193 -4.55 -8.92 9.97
CA HIS A 193 -4.28 -7.91 8.96
C HIS A 193 -4.78 -8.37 7.58
N LYS A 194 -5.53 -7.51 6.88
CA LYS A 194 -6.15 -7.87 5.60
C LYS A 194 -5.16 -7.63 4.46
N VAL A 195 -4.95 -8.66 3.65
CA VAL A 195 -4.14 -8.64 2.44
C VAL A 195 -5.07 -8.87 1.24
N LEU A 196 -4.89 -8.09 0.18
CA LEU A 196 -5.67 -8.27 -1.03
C LEU A 196 -5.19 -9.53 -1.77
N THR A 197 -6.11 -10.45 -2.04
CA THR A 197 -5.86 -11.67 -2.80
C THR A 197 -6.67 -11.67 -4.09
N GLU A 198 -6.41 -12.61 -4.99
CA GLU A 198 -7.21 -12.78 -6.22
C GLU A 198 -8.70 -13.06 -5.95
N TYR A 199 -9.03 -13.52 -4.73
CA TYR A 199 -10.39 -13.77 -4.29
C TYR A 199 -10.93 -12.67 -3.35
N GLY A 200 -10.28 -11.50 -3.35
CA GLY A 200 -10.60 -10.37 -2.48
C GLY A 200 -9.80 -10.35 -1.18
N TRP A 201 -10.27 -9.56 -0.21
CA TRP A 201 -9.59 -9.35 1.06
C TRP A 201 -9.62 -10.58 1.97
N ARG A 202 -8.45 -11.07 2.38
CA ARG A 202 -8.30 -12.18 3.32
C ARG A 202 -7.35 -11.81 4.45
N ALA A 203 -7.58 -12.36 5.63
CA ALA A 203 -6.69 -12.14 6.77
C ALA A 203 -5.36 -12.88 6.54
N ALA A 204 -4.24 -12.26 6.90
CA ALA A 204 -2.90 -12.82 6.72
C ALA A 204 -2.78 -14.23 7.33
N GLY A 205 -3.40 -14.47 8.48
CA GLY A 205 -3.38 -15.75 9.21
C GLY A 205 -4.20 -16.86 8.56
N GLU A 206 -5.04 -16.54 7.58
CA GLU A 206 -5.79 -17.51 6.78
C GLU A 206 -5.05 -17.90 5.50
N LEU A 207 -4.03 -17.15 5.12
CA LEU A 207 -3.27 -17.39 3.91
C LEU A 207 -2.33 -18.59 4.07
N ARG A 208 -2.16 -19.34 2.99
CA ARG A 208 -1.32 -20.54 2.93
C ARG A 208 -0.37 -20.46 1.75
N LYS A 209 0.67 -21.29 1.79
CA LYS A 209 1.55 -21.49 0.63
C LYS A 209 0.70 -21.88 -0.59
N GLY A 210 0.91 -21.18 -1.71
CA GLY A 210 0.13 -21.36 -2.93
C GLY A 210 -0.92 -20.28 -3.17
N ASP A 211 -1.45 -19.65 -2.12
CA ASP A 211 -2.37 -18.51 -2.26
C ASP A 211 -1.66 -17.36 -2.98
N ARG A 212 -2.42 -16.51 -3.69
CA ARG A 212 -1.87 -15.38 -4.45
C ARG A 212 -2.31 -14.05 -3.87
N VAL A 213 -1.34 -13.14 -3.71
CA VAL A 213 -1.55 -11.79 -3.15
C VAL A 213 -1.30 -10.73 -4.21
N ALA A 214 -2.03 -9.62 -4.13
CA ALA A 214 -1.89 -8.50 -5.04
C ALA A 214 -0.59 -7.73 -4.78
N GLN A 215 0.12 -7.43 -5.86
CA GLN A 215 1.29 -6.57 -5.91
C GLN A 215 1.12 -5.58 -7.07
N PRO A 216 1.73 -4.39 -7.01
CA PRO A 216 1.82 -3.52 -8.17
C PRO A 216 2.47 -4.24 -9.36
N ARG A 217 1.86 -4.07 -10.52
CA ARG A 217 2.35 -4.48 -11.83
C ARG A 217 2.81 -3.25 -12.62
N ARG A 218 1.97 -2.22 -12.59
CA ARG A 218 2.22 -0.90 -13.13
C ARG A 218 1.80 0.11 -12.07
N PHE A 219 2.52 1.20 -11.93
CA PHE A 219 2.12 2.29 -11.05
C PHE A 219 2.58 3.59 -11.68
N ASP A 220 1.64 4.51 -11.82
CA ASP A 220 1.82 5.82 -12.43
C ASP A 220 2.18 5.78 -13.93
N GLY A 221 1.66 6.75 -14.66
CA GLY A 221 1.88 6.91 -16.10
C GLY A 221 3.18 7.63 -16.42
N PHE A 222 3.27 8.17 -17.62
CA PHE A 222 4.24 9.20 -18.00
C PHE A 222 3.47 10.37 -18.60
N GLY A 223 4.03 11.56 -18.49
CA GLY A 223 3.53 12.75 -19.19
C GLY A 223 4.52 13.22 -20.25
N ASP A 224 4.57 14.53 -20.45
CA ASP A 224 5.37 15.17 -21.49
C ASP A 224 6.48 16.08 -20.92
N SER A 225 6.60 16.17 -19.59
CA SER A 225 7.59 17.04 -18.95
C SER A 225 9.02 16.52 -19.13
N ALA A 226 9.89 17.39 -19.64
CA ALA A 226 11.30 17.17 -19.82
C ALA A 226 12.11 18.24 -19.06
N PRO A 227 12.26 18.14 -17.72
CA PRO A 227 12.96 19.14 -16.90
C PRO A 227 14.45 19.25 -17.24
N ILE A 228 15.01 18.18 -17.84
CA ILE A 228 16.35 18.14 -18.42
C ILE A 228 16.28 17.42 -19.77
N PRO A 229 17.20 17.70 -20.72
CA PRO A 229 17.35 16.89 -21.92
C PRO A 229 17.60 15.41 -21.62
N ALA A 230 17.06 14.52 -22.47
CA ALA A 230 17.23 13.06 -22.33
C ALA A 230 18.71 12.64 -22.22
N ASP A 231 19.59 13.29 -22.98
CA ASP A 231 21.04 13.08 -22.92
C ASP A 231 21.63 13.46 -21.54
N HIS A 232 21.11 14.49 -20.88
CA HIS A 232 21.55 14.86 -19.52
C HIS A 232 21.06 13.85 -18.48
N ALA A 233 19.84 13.32 -18.63
CA ALA A 233 19.34 12.23 -17.79
C ALA A 233 20.21 10.96 -17.95
N ARG A 234 20.63 10.66 -19.18
CA ARG A 234 21.58 9.59 -19.46
C ARG A 234 22.93 9.79 -18.77
N LEU A 235 23.48 11.01 -18.84
CA LEU A 235 24.71 11.36 -18.14
C LEU A 235 24.58 11.19 -16.62
N LEU A 236 23.44 11.59 -16.03
CA LEU A 236 23.17 11.33 -14.60
C LEU A 236 23.21 9.84 -14.29
N GLY A 237 22.59 9.00 -15.14
CA GLY A 237 22.62 7.54 -14.97
C GLY A 237 24.04 6.98 -14.96
N TYR A 238 24.90 7.42 -15.89
CA TYR A 238 26.31 7.03 -15.91
C TYR A 238 27.06 7.45 -14.64
N LEU A 239 26.86 8.67 -14.16
CA LEU A 239 27.57 9.20 -12.99
C LEU A 239 27.07 8.57 -11.68
N ILE A 240 25.80 8.18 -11.62
CA ILE A 240 25.25 7.43 -10.50
C ILE A 240 25.87 6.03 -10.43
N GLY A 241 26.02 5.30 -11.54
CA GLY A 241 26.70 4.00 -11.52
C GLY A 241 28.23 4.12 -11.47
N ASP A 242 28.85 4.60 -12.53
CA ASP A 242 30.30 4.57 -12.80
C ASP A 242 31.10 5.79 -12.27
N GLY A 243 30.62 6.44 -11.21
CA GLY A 243 31.41 7.45 -10.52
C GLY A 243 32.73 6.85 -10.01
N ARG A 244 33.86 7.53 -10.21
CA ARG A 244 35.18 7.07 -9.72
C ARG A 244 35.12 6.70 -8.23
N ASP A 245 35.54 5.49 -7.88
CA ASP A 245 35.51 4.94 -6.51
C ASP A 245 34.10 4.93 -5.87
N GLY A 246 33.03 4.94 -6.69
CA GLY A 246 31.65 5.01 -6.23
C GLY A 246 31.22 6.41 -5.78
N TRP A 247 31.97 7.44 -6.14
CA TRP A 247 31.80 8.82 -5.67
C TRP A 247 31.67 9.78 -6.85
N VAL A 248 30.66 10.67 -6.82
CA VAL A 248 30.60 11.80 -7.74
C VAL A 248 31.33 12.94 -7.06
N GLY A 249 32.56 13.22 -7.51
CA GLY A 249 33.49 14.15 -6.86
C GLY A 249 32.86 15.45 -6.36
N GLY A 250 33.06 15.79 -5.08
CA GLY A 250 32.69 17.09 -4.49
C GLY A 250 33.61 18.25 -4.90
N LYS A 251 34.49 18.01 -5.89
CA LYS A 251 35.42 18.95 -6.50
C LYS A 251 35.54 18.64 -7.98
N THR A 252 35.80 19.66 -8.79
CA THR A 252 36.15 19.50 -10.20
C THR A 252 37.63 19.09 -10.35
N PRO A 253 38.00 18.28 -11.36
CA PRO A 253 37.14 17.74 -12.42
C PRO A 253 36.25 16.59 -11.94
N ILE A 254 35.05 16.47 -12.53
CA ILE A 254 34.19 15.29 -12.34
C ILE A 254 34.84 14.12 -13.08
N ASN A 255 34.95 12.95 -12.43
CA ASN A 255 35.61 11.80 -13.02
C ASN A 255 34.59 10.72 -13.38
N PHE A 256 34.72 10.18 -14.57
CA PHE A 256 33.98 9.02 -15.07
C PHE A 256 34.97 7.90 -15.39
N ILE A 257 34.64 6.66 -15.06
CA ILE A 257 35.50 5.50 -15.34
C ILE A 257 34.68 4.43 -16.03
N ASN A 258 35.07 4.05 -17.25
CA ASN A 258 34.47 2.94 -17.95
C ASN A 258 35.49 2.33 -18.93
N VAL A 259 35.38 1.03 -19.19
CA VAL A 259 36.23 0.32 -20.16
C VAL A 259 35.71 0.43 -21.59
N GLN A 260 34.42 0.78 -21.75
CA GLN A 260 33.72 0.79 -23.03
C GLN A 260 33.87 2.14 -23.72
N ARG A 261 34.54 2.14 -24.88
CA ARG A 261 34.86 3.37 -25.61
C ARG A 261 33.61 4.14 -26.04
N ALA A 262 32.57 3.44 -26.50
CA ALA A 262 31.30 4.05 -26.90
C ALA A 262 30.66 4.89 -25.79
N LEU A 263 30.74 4.44 -24.53
CA LEU A 263 30.20 5.18 -23.39
C LEU A 263 31.07 6.38 -23.03
N ILE A 264 32.40 6.25 -23.12
CA ILE A 264 33.34 7.38 -22.93
C ILE A 264 33.07 8.47 -23.98
N ASP A 265 32.88 8.08 -25.24
CA ASP A 265 32.63 9.03 -26.33
C ASP A 265 31.26 9.72 -26.17
N ASP A 266 30.22 9.00 -25.73
CA ASP A 266 28.90 9.59 -25.42
C ASP A 266 28.98 10.57 -24.23
N VAL A 267 29.65 10.20 -23.13
CA VAL A 267 29.89 11.11 -21.99
C VAL A 267 30.66 12.34 -22.43
N THR A 268 31.68 12.19 -23.28
CA THR A 268 32.47 13.31 -23.82
C THR A 268 31.59 14.27 -24.62
N ARG A 269 30.70 13.74 -25.47
CA ARG A 269 29.77 14.53 -26.27
C ARG A 269 28.77 15.28 -25.40
N ILE A 270 28.18 14.63 -24.40
CA ILE A 270 27.20 15.26 -23.49
C ILE A 270 27.89 16.29 -22.57
N ALA A 271 29.10 16.00 -22.09
CA ALA A 271 29.87 16.96 -21.29
C ALA A 271 30.15 18.26 -22.07
N ALA A 272 30.40 18.16 -23.39
CA ALA A 272 30.61 19.32 -24.25
C ALA A 272 29.35 20.22 -24.37
N THR A 273 28.15 19.64 -24.38
CA THR A 273 26.90 20.43 -24.39
C THR A 273 26.68 21.17 -23.07
N LEU A 274 27.32 20.72 -22.00
CA LEU A 274 27.33 21.34 -20.67
C LEU A 274 28.55 22.26 -20.44
N GLY A 275 29.23 22.69 -21.52
CA GLY A 275 30.37 23.61 -21.44
C GLY A 275 31.63 23.01 -20.81
N CYS A 276 31.70 21.68 -20.70
CA CYS A 276 32.84 20.98 -20.10
C CYS A 276 33.73 20.33 -21.17
N ALA A 277 35.04 20.35 -20.93
CA ALA A 277 36.02 19.62 -21.73
C ALA A 277 36.35 18.29 -21.03
N ALA A 278 36.22 17.18 -21.75
CA ALA A 278 36.56 15.86 -21.23
C ALA A 278 37.97 15.45 -21.65
N HIS A 279 38.85 15.25 -20.67
CA HIS A 279 40.25 14.90 -20.86
C HIS A 279 40.50 13.45 -20.43
N PRO A 280 40.90 12.54 -21.33
CA PRO A 280 41.26 11.18 -20.95
C PRO A 280 42.40 11.15 -19.93
N GLN A 281 42.22 10.41 -18.85
CA GLN A 281 43.25 10.12 -17.84
C GLN A 281 43.59 8.63 -17.90
N GLY A 282 44.49 8.26 -18.81
CA GLY A 282 44.82 6.85 -19.08
C GLY A 282 43.78 6.16 -19.98
N ARG A 283 43.64 4.84 -19.84
CA ARG A 283 42.85 4.01 -20.79
C ARG A 283 41.36 3.98 -20.53
N ILE A 284 40.93 4.19 -19.28
CA ILE A 284 39.56 3.90 -18.83
C ILE A 284 38.93 5.04 -18.04
N SER A 285 39.66 6.14 -17.80
CA SER A 285 39.18 7.26 -16.99
C SER A 285 39.11 8.53 -17.82
N LEU A 286 38.08 9.32 -17.54
CA LEU A 286 37.79 10.58 -18.19
C LEU A 286 37.62 11.65 -17.10
N ALA A 287 38.39 12.72 -17.20
CA ALA A 287 38.28 13.88 -16.32
C ALA A 287 37.51 15.00 -17.04
N ILE A 288 36.33 15.31 -16.54
CA ILE A 288 35.43 16.33 -17.08
C ILE A 288 35.75 17.65 -16.37
N ALA A 289 36.50 18.50 -17.06
CA ALA A 289 36.98 19.79 -16.59
C ALA A 289 36.22 20.94 -17.27
N HIS A 290 36.49 22.16 -16.82
CA HIS A 290 35.92 23.40 -17.35
C HIS A 290 37.03 24.45 -17.39
N ARG A 291 36.83 25.56 -18.12
CA ARG A 291 37.83 26.62 -18.19
C ARG A 291 37.94 27.37 -16.85
N PRO A 292 39.13 27.84 -16.46
CA PRO A 292 39.28 28.67 -15.26
C PRO A 292 38.35 29.89 -15.30
N GLY A 293 37.53 30.08 -14.26
CA GLY A 293 36.57 31.19 -14.15
C GLY A 293 35.16 30.89 -14.67
N GLU A 294 34.96 29.79 -15.38
CA GLU A 294 33.62 29.29 -15.76
C GLU A 294 33.07 28.34 -14.68
N ARG A 295 31.79 27.95 -14.77
CA ARG A 295 31.23 26.86 -13.96
C ARG A 295 31.30 25.55 -14.72
N ASN A 296 31.40 24.44 -14.00
CA ASN A 296 31.34 23.11 -14.59
C ASN A 296 29.88 22.68 -14.69
N GLY A 297 29.29 22.72 -15.89
CA GLY A 297 27.88 22.39 -16.08
C GLY A 297 27.52 20.94 -15.68
N VAL A 298 28.47 20.01 -15.74
CA VAL A 298 28.26 18.64 -15.22
C VAL A 298 28.20 18.64 -13.70
N ALA A 299 29.06 19.40 -13.01
CA ALA A 299 29.00 19.57 -11.56
C ALA A 299 27.70 20.26 -11.12
N ASP A 300 27.25 21.28 -11.84
CA ASP A 300 25.98 21.97 -11.58
C ASP A 300 24.80 20.99 -11.76
N LEU A 301 24.81 20.18 -12.81
CA LEU A 301 23.82 19.12 -13.03
C LEU A 301 23.83 18.09 -11.88
N CYS A 302 25.01 17.67 -11.41
CA CYS A 302 25.13 16.77 -10.26
C CYS A 302 24.64 17.40 -8.96
N GLN A 303 24.82 18.71 -8.77
CA GLN A 303 24.32 19.44 -7.60
C GLN A 303 22.79 19.54 -7.62
N GLN A 304 22.22 19.90 -8.78
CA GLN A 304 20.76 19.91 -8.99
C GLN A 304 20.15 18.53 -8.73
N ALA A 305 20.81 17.47 -9.20
CA ALA A 305 20.40 16.10 -8.94
C ALA A 305 20.71 15.60 -7.52
N GLY A 306 21.34 16.40 -6.65
CA GLY A 306 21.66 16.01 -5.27
C GLY A 306 22.68 14.86 -5.13
N ILE A 307 23.37 14.50 -6.21
CA ILE A 307 24.37 13.40 -6.23
C ILE A 307 25.80 13.91 -6.05
N TYR A 308 26.03 15.23 -6.19
CA TYR A 308 27.35 15.83 -6.03
C TYR A 308 27.90 15.63 -4.61
N GLY A 309 29.11 15.05 -4.52
CA GLY A 309 29.78 14.76 -3.25
C GLY A 309 29.27 13.52 -2.51
N LYS A 310 28.26 12.80 -3.04
CA LYS A 310 27.66 11.62 -2.39
C LYS A 310 28.47 10.35 -2.59
N LEU A 311 28.54 9.53 -1.56
CA LEU A 311 29.13 8.19 -1.59
C LEU A 311 28.15 7.19 -2.21
N ALA A 312 28.64 6.03 -2.67
CA ALA A 312 27.83 5.04 -3.40
C ALA A 312 26.53 4.61 -2.69
N TRP A 313 26.56 4.47 -1.36
CA TRP A 313 25.40 4.09 -0.55
C TRP A 313 24.46 5.25 -0.22
N GLU A 314 24.87 6.49 -0.51
CA GLU A 314 24.05 7.71 -0.33
C GLU A 314 23.43 8.19 -1.64
N LYS A 315 23.83 7.61 -2.77
CA LYS A 315 23.30 7.97 -4.08
C LYS A 315 21.81 7.62 -4.15
N THR A 316 21.04 8.53 -4.71
CA THR A 316 19.61 8.42 -4.96
C THR A 316 19.28 9.00 -6.33
N ILE A 317 18.12 8.63 -6.85
CA ILE A 317 17.51 9.29 -8.00
C ILE A 317 16.77 10.53 -7.48
N PRO A 318 16.91 11.69 -8.15
CA PRO A 318 16.17 12.91 -7.80
C PRO A 318 14.64 12.72 -7.83
N ASN A 319 13.93 13.47 -7.00
CA ASN A 319 12.46 13.38 -6.87
C ASN A 319 11.70 13.68 -8.17
N TRP A 320 12.17 14.62 -9.01
CA TRP A 320 11.50 14.98 -10.27
C TRP A 320 11.40 13.84 -11.30
N PHE A 321 12.14 12.72 -11.14
CA PHE A 321 11.96 11.52 -11.96
C PHE A 321 10.72 10.69 -11.54
N PHE A 322 10.11 11.04 -10.41
CA PHE A 322 8.91 10.42 -9.86
C PHE A 322 7.67 11.31 -10.01
N GLU A 323 7.82 12.51 -10.60
CA GLU A 323 6.66 13.32 -10.95
C GLU A 323 5.78 12.57 -11.97
N PRO A 324 4.44 12.59 -11.82
CA PRO A 324 3.53 11.88 -12.72
C PRO A 324 3.67 12.30 -14.19
N ASP A 325 3.99 13.58 -14.39
CA ASP A 325 4.16 14.26 -15.67
C ASP A 325 5.51 13.97 -16.37
N ILE A 326 6.51 13.41 -15.68
CA ILE A 326 7.82 13.20 -16.32
C ILE A 326 7.71 12.33 -17.59
N ALA A 327 8.43 12.72 -18.64
CA ALA A 327 8.42 12.03 -19.91
C ALA A 327 9.17 10.68 -19.85
N ALA A 328 8.62 9.70 -20.56
CA ALA A 328 9.13 8.33 -20.59
C ALA A 328 10.57 8.25 -21.13
N ASP A 329 10.91 9.09 -22.12
CA ASP A 329 12.25 9.14 -22.72
C ASP A 329 13.31 9.62 -21.73
N ILE A 330 12.98 10.56 -20.84
CA ILE A 330 13.86 11.06 -19.78
C ILE A 330 14.18 9.96 -18.78
N VAL A 331 13.15 9.27 -18.27
CA VAL A 331 13.33 8.15 -17.33
C VAL A 331 14.05 6.99 -18.01
N GLY A 332 13.70 6.67 -19.26
CA GLY A 332 14.35 5.63 -20.04
C GLY A 332 15.84 5.88 -20.22
N ASN A 333 16.23 7.13 -20.51
CA ASN A 333 17.65 7.51 -20.63
C ASN A 333 18.41 7.44 -19.30
N LEU A 334 17.79 7.81 -18.18
CA LEU A 334 18.37 7.60 -16.85
C LEU A 334 18.64 6.11 -16.59
N LEU A 335 17.62 5.27 -16.81
CA LEU A 335 17.73 3.81 -16.62
C LEU A 335 18.80 3.23 -17.55
N PHE A 336 18.92 3.70 -18.78
CA PHE A 336 19.99 3.30 -19.68
C PHE A 336 21.37 3.56 -19.06
N GLY A 337 21.61 4.79 -18.61
CA GLY A 337 22.90 5.15 -18.01
C GLY A 337 23.24 4.31 -16.78
N LEU A 338 22.24 3.99 -15.95
CA LEU A 338 22.40 3.11 -14.77
C LEU A 338 22.72 1.66 -15.14
N PHE A 339 21.97 1.08 -16.07
CA PHE A 339 22.18 -0.32 -16.46
C PHE A 339 23.43 -0.51 -17.32
N GLU A 340 23.83 0.49 -18.12
CA GLU A 340 25.11 0.48 -18.86
C GLU A 340 26.34 0.83 -18.03
N SER A 341 26.17 1.22 -16.76
CA SER A 341 27.29 1.40 -15.85
C SER A 341 27.48 0.16 -14.98
N ASP A 342 26.51 -0.13 -14.11
CA ASP A 342 26.58 -1.21 -13.10
C ASP A 342 25.62 -2.37 -13.34
N GLY A 343 24.95 -2.39 -14.50
CA GLY A 343 24.04 -3.48 -14.86
C GLY A 343 24.77 -4.74 -15.32
N TRP A 344 24.01 -5.82 -15.47
CA TRP A 344 24.47 -7.07 -16.06
C TRP A 344 23.33 -7.76 -16.80
N VAL A 345 23.69 -8.54 -17.82
CA VAL A 345 22.79 -9.43 -18.56
C VAL A 345 23.33 -10.84 -18.40
N SER A 346 22.47 -11.79 -18.04
CA SER A 346 22.84 -13.20 -17.90
C SER A 346 21.79 -14.10 -18.52
N ARG A 347 22.27 -15.19 -19.12
CA ARG A 347 21.44 -16.30 -19.55
C ARG A 347 21.54 -17.45 -18.55
N GLU A 348 20.39 -17.95 -18.09
CA GLU A 348 20.34 -19.14 -17.24
C GLU A 348 20.59 -20.42 -18.05
N GLN A 349 20.92 -21.51 -17.35
CA GLN A 349 21.03 -22.85 -17.95
C GLN A 349 19.73 -23.30 -18.63
N THR A 350 18.59 -22.80 -18.16
CA THR A 350 17.26 -23.03 -18.74
C THR A 350 17.01 -22.23 -20.03
N GLY A 351 17.96 -21.37 -20.44
CA GLY A 351 17.83 -20.46 -21.56
C GLY A 351 17.14 -19.13 -21.23
N ALA A 352 16.60 -18.96 -20.01
CA ALA A 352 15.94 -17.73 -19.59
C ALA A 352 16.93 -16.56 -19.46
N LEU A 353 16.52 -15.37 -19.92
CA LEU A 353 17.30 -14.15 -19.76
C LEU A 353 16.95 -13.43 -18.46
N ARG A 354 17.97 -12.82 -17.88
CA ARG A 354 17.85 -11.91 -16.74
C ARG A 354 18.68 -10.68 -16.98
N VAL A 355 18.15 -9.55 -16.55
CA VAL A 355 18.85 -8.28 -16.46
C VAL A 355 18.87 -7.88 -15.00
N GLY A 356 19.96 -7.32 -14.52
CA GLY A 356 19.99 -6.80 -13.16
C GLY A 356 20.92 -5.60 -13.00
N TYR A 357 20.73 -4.91 -11.90
CA TYR A 357 21.52 -3.77 -11.45
C TYR A 357 21.89 -3.98 -9.99
N THR A 358 23.16 -3.71 -9.64
CA THR A 358 23.67 -3.97 -8.29
C THR A 358 24.17 -2.68 -7.67
N THR A 359 23.78 -2.40 -6.42
CA THR A 359 24.20 -1.19 -5.70
C THR A 359 24.35 -1.44 -4.20
N THR A 360 25.02 -0.53 -3.51
CA THR A 360 25.09 -0.51 -2.03
C THR A 360 24.10 0.49 -1.40
N SER A 361 23.35 1.24 -2.23
CA SER A 361 22.26 2.11 -1.78
C SER A 361 20.93 1.38 -1.83
N GLU A 362 20.34 1.13 -0.65
CA GLU A 362 18.98 0.54 -0.54
C GLU A 362 17.96 1.43 -1.26
N GLN A 363 18.06 2.75 -1.05
CA GLN A 363 17.13 3.72 -1.61
C GLN A 363 17.18 3.72 -3.15
N LEU A 364 18.38 3.72 -3.74
CA LEU A 364 18.55 3.65 -5.19
C LEU A 364 17.94 2.37 -5.78
N ALA A 365 18.13 1.22 -5.11
CA ALA A 365 17.56 -0.05 -5.58
C ALA A 365 16.02 -0.01 -5.61
N HIS A 366 15.39 0.53 -4.55
CA HIS A 366 13.93 0.69 -4.52
C HIS A 366 13.43 1.74 -5.53
N GLN A 367 14.16 2.85 -5.71
CA GLN A 367 13.85 3.86 -6.71
C GLN A 367 13.84 3.29 -8.13
N ILE A 368 14.86 2.51 -8.49
CA ILE A 368 14.92 1.84 -9.79
C ILE A 368 13.75 0.85 -9.92
N HIS A 369 13.44 0.08 -8.87
CA HIS A 369 12.29 -0.83 -8.89
C HIS A 369 10.98 -0.12 -9.21
N TRP A 370 10.70 1.01 -8.58
CA TRP A 370 9.48 1.79 -8.81
C TRP A 370 9.45 2.50 -10.16
N LEU A 371 10.58 3.02 -10.65
CA LEU A 371 10.65 3.56 -12.02
C LEU A 371 10.40 2.49 -13.08
N LEU A 372 10.91 1.27 -12.87
CA LEU A 372 10.63 0.14 -13.76
C LEU A 372 9.13 -0.21 -13.77
N LEU A 373 8.43 -0.09 -12.64
CA LEU A 373 6.98 -0.31 -12.59
C LEU A 373 6.19 0.71 -13.43
N ARG A 374 6.64 1.95 -13.61
CA ARG A 374 5.98 2.93 -14.50
C ARG A 374 5.92 2.46 -15.96
N PHE A 375 6.98 1.76 -16.39
CA PHE A 375 7.05 1.07 -17.70
C PHE A 375 6.34 -0.29 -17.73
N GLY A 376 5.69 -0.71 -16.64
CA GLY A 376 5.13 -2.07 -16.51
C GLY A 376 6.19 -3.17 -16.43
N VAL A 377 7.44 -2.83 -16.14
CA VAL A 377 8.56 -3.77 -16.01
C VAL A 377 8.61 -4.30 -14.57
N GLY A 378 8.13 -5.53 -14.39
CA GLY A 378 8.21 -6.22 -13.11
C GLY A 378 9.65 -6.57 -12.74
N SER A 379 10.15 -6.02 -11.64
CA SER A 379 11.45 -6.38 -11.05
C SER A 379 11.32 -6.85 -9.60
N THR A 380 12.40 -7.40 -9.04
CA THR A 380 12.51 -7.75 -7.62
C THR A 380 13.75 -7.12 -7.02
N VAL A 381 13.63 -6.47 -5.87
CA VAL A 381 14.78 -6.02 -5.08
C VAL A 381 15.18 -7.15 -4.14
N ARG A 382 16.43 -7.59 -4.24
CA ARG A 382 17.02 -8.59 -3.34
C ARG A 382 18.14 -7.95 -2.57
N ASP A 383 18.20 -8.21 -1.29
CA ASP A 383 19.36 -7.86 -0.49
C ASP A 383 20.24 -9.10 -0.26
N TYR A 384 21.54 -8.84 -0.14
CA TYR A 384 22.54 -9.84 0.15
C TYR A 384 23.53 -9.24 1.15
N ASP A 385 23.82 -9.98 2.20
CA ASP A 385 24.86 -9.64 3.16
C ASP A 385 26.18 -10.36 2.80
N PRO A 386 27.16 -9.66 2.19
CA PRO A 386 28.45 -10.23 1.86
C PRO A 386 29.33 -10.56 3.05
N THR A 387 29.02 -10.04 4.24
CA THR A 387 29.77 -10.37 5.46
C THR A 387 29.55 -11.83 5.89
N GLN A 388 28.44 -12.44 5.46
CA GLN A 388 28.07 -13.82 5.79
C GLN A 388 28.62 -14.87 4.80
N LYS A 389 29.34 -14.46 3.75
CA LYS A 389 29.97 -15.38 2.79
C LYS A 389 31.49 -15.39 2.91
N ARG A 390 32.09 -16.47 2.41
CA ARG A 390 33.55 -16.57 2.25
C ARG A 390 34.04 -15.43 1.33
N PRO A 391 35.14 -14.75 1.69
CA PRO A 391 35.72 -13.70 0.86
C PRO A 391 36.02 -14.22 -0.56
N SER A 392 35.66 -13.44 -1.58
CA SER A 392 36.05 -13.74 -2.96
C SER A 392 37.55 -13.53 -3.12
N ILE A 393 38.19 -14.35 -3.96
CA ILE A 393 39.60 -14.18 -4.30
C ILE A 393 39.67 -13.47 -5.65
N VAL A 394 40.19 -12.25 -5.66
CA VAL A 394 40.45 -11.48 -6.88
C VAL A 394 41.94 -11.17 -6.92
N ASN A 395 42.63 -11.60 -7.97
CA ASN A 395 44.09 -11.45 -8.12
C ASN A 395 44.89 -11.92 -6.89
N GLY A 396 44.49 -13.06 -6.31
CA GLY A 396 45.14 -13.64 -5.13
C GLY A 396 44.85 -12.93 -3.80
N ARG A 397 44.08 -11.81 -3.81
CA ARG A 397 43.67 -11.09 -2.60
C ARG A 397 42.26 -11.49 -2.20
N ARG A 398 42.05 -11.70 -0.90
CA ARG A 398 40.73 -11.89 -0.31
C ARG A 398 40.01 -10.55 -0.27
N ILE A 399 38.93 -10.43 -1.01
CA ILE A 399 38.06 -9.26 -1.04
C ILE A 399 36.72 -9.65 -0.42
N GLN A 400 36.32 -8.92 0.60
CA GLN A 400 35.01 -9.05 1.23
C GLN A 400 34.36 -7.68 1.26
N SER A 401 33.16 -7.56 0.68
CA SER A 401 32.38 -6.33 0.81
C SER A 401 31.96 -6.16 2.28
N LYS A 402 32.10 -4.94 2.79
CA LYS A 402 31.80 -4.58 4.19
C LYS A 402 30.36 -4.10 4.39
N ARG A 403 29.58 -4.00 3.32
CA ARG A 403 28.22 -3.43 3.33
C ARG A 403 27.25 -4.37 2.64
N GLN A 404 25.99 -4.32 3.08
CA GLN A 404 24.87 -4.97 2.40
C GLN A 404 24.78 -4.48 0.96
N VAL A 405 24.47 -5.40 0.06
CA VAL A 405 24.35 -5.15 -1.38
C VAL A 405 22.91 -5.42 -1.78
N PHE A 406 22.37 -4.54 -2.62
CA PHE A 406 21.02 -4.63 -3.15
C PHE A 406 21.09 -4.88 -4.66
N GLU A 407 20.28 -5.80 -5.12
CA GLU A 407 20.19 -6.21 -6.50
C GLU A 407 18.76 -6.01 -7.00
N VAL A 408 18.59 -5.14 -7.98
CA VAL A 408 17.34 -5.03 -8.74
C VAL A 408 17.41 -6.02 -9.88
N ARG A 409 16.51 -7.00 -9.89
CA ARG A 409 16.52 -8.09 -10.87
C ARG A 409 15.24 -8.09 -11.69
N ILE A 410 15.41 -8.03 -13.01
CA ILE A 410 14.36 -8.19 -14.01
C ILE A 410 14.44 -9.65 -14.49
N SER A 411 13.32 -10.37 -14.41
CA SER A 411 13.26 -11.79 -14.74
C SER A 411 11.97 -12.11 -15.49
N GLY A 412 12.06 -13.13 -16.33
CA GLY A 412 10.97 -13.49 -17.24
C GLY A 412 11.04 -12.67 -18.52
N MET A 413 10.86 -13.35 -19.65
CA MET A 413 11.03 -12.74 -20.96
C MET A 413 10.12 -11.53 -21.17
N ASP A 414 8.89 -11.56 -20.66
CA ASP A 414 7.97 -10.42 -20.79
C ASP A 414 8.54 -9.14 -20.17
N ASN A 415 9.10 -9.21 -18.95
CA ASN A 415 9.71 -8.04 -18.30
C ASN A 415 11.02 -7.63 -18.96
N VAL A 416 11.79 -8.61 -19.47
CA VAL A 416 13.05 -8.34 -20.18
C VAL A 416 12.80 -7.64 -21.52
N THR A 417 11.78 -8.06 -22.26
CA THR A 417 11.34 -7.41 -23.51
C THR A 417 10.78 -6.02 -23.23
N ALA A 418 9.88 -5.87 -22.24
CA ALA A 418 9.36 -4.56 -21.87
C ALA A 418 10.48 -3.60 -21.43
N PHE A 419 11.50 -4.08 -20.71
CA PHE A 419 12.69 -3.29 -20.39
C PHE A 419 13.46 -2.88 -21.63
N ALA A 420 13.65 -3.80 -22.59
CA ALA A 420 14.35 -3.53 -23.85
C ALA A 420 13.64 -2.49 -24.72
N GLU A 421 12.31 -2.44 -24.67
CA GLU A 421 11.47 -1.48 -25.39
C GLU A 421 11.43 -0.09 -24.70
N SER A 422 11.63 -0.05 -23.38
CA SER A 422 11.46 1.15 -22.56
C SER A 422 12.73 2.02 -22.43
N VAL A 423 13.87 1.46 -22.79
CA VAL A 423 15.20 2.05 -22.52
C VAL A 423 16.00 2.03 -23.82
N PRO A 424 16.81 3.05 -24.15
CA PRO A 424 17.75 2.97 -25.26
C PRO A 424 18.62 1.70 -25.18
N MET A 425 18.93 1.03 -26.30
CA MET A 425 19.64 -0.26 -26.28
C MET A 425 20.95 -0.28 -27.07
N TRP A 426 21.44 0.90 -27.50
CA TRP A 426 22.65 0.99 -28.33
C TRP A 426 23.95 0.71 -27.55
N GLY A 427 23.91 0.75 -26.23
CA GLY A 427 25.05 0.49 -25.36
C GLY A 427 25.51 -0.98 -25.40
N PRO A 428 26.71 -1.29 -24.89
CA PRO A 428 27.27 -2.64 -24.94
C PRO A 428 26.37 -3.73 -24.32
N ARG A 429 25.73 -3.44 -23.18
CA ARG A 429 24.83 -4.41 -22.53
C ARG A 429 23.48 -4.48 -23.21
N GLY A 430 22.94 -3.36 -23.68
CA GLY A 430 21.72 -3.30 -24.49
C GLY A 430 21.88 -4.09 -25.79
N ALA A 431 23.01 -3.94 -26.49
CA ALA A 431 23.32 -4.71 -27.68
C ALA A 431 23.43 -6.21 -27.39
N ALA A 432 24.11 -6.58 -26.29
CA ALA A 432 24.17 -7.97 -25.84
C ALA A 432 22.78 -8.51 -25.47
N LEU A 433 21.91 -7.68 -24.87
CA LEU A 433 20.55 -8.04 -24.52
C LEU A 433 19.71 -8.28 -25.78
N ILE A 434 19.75 -7.37 -26.76
CA ILE A 434 19.05 -7.51 -28.04
C ILE A 434 19.51 -8.78 -28.76
N GLN A 435 20.82 -9.05 -28.82
CA GLN A 435 21.34 -10.27 -29.44
C GLN A 435 20.90 -11.54 -28.68
N ALA A 436 20.73 -11.44 -27.36
CA ALA A 436 20.35 -12.57 -26.53
C ALA A 436 18.84 -12.82 -26.53
N ILE A 437 18.01 -11.78 -26.70
CA ILE A 437 16.58 -11.89 -26.98
C ILE A 437 16.48 -12.55 -28.36
N PRO A 438 16.07 -13.82 -28.46
CA PRO A 438 16.11 -14.50 -29.75
C PRO A 438 15.07 -13.89 -30.71
N GLU A 439 15.09 -14.27 -32.00
CA GLU A 439 13.95 -14.21 -32.94
C GLU A 439 12.70 -15.00 -32.44
N ALA A 440 12.63 -15.34 -31.15
CA ALA A 440 11.75 -16.28 -30.47
C ALA A 440 10.43 -15.65 -30.00
N THR A 441 9.65 -15.15 -30.94
CA THR A 441 8.18 -15.06 -30.77
C THR A 441 7.46 -16.37 -31.14
N GLN A 442 8.16 -17.40 -31.63
CA GLN A 442 7.56 -18.70 -31.97
C GLN A 442 7.98 -19.81 -30.99
N GLY A 443 7.25 -19.96 -29.88
CA GLY A 443 7.36 -21.19 -29.08
C GLY A 443 6.96 -21.07 -27.61
N ARG A 444 5.68 -21.34 -27.33
CA ARG A 444 5.14 -21.78 -26.02
C ARG A 444 5.55 -20.95 -24.78
N ARG A 445 5.01 -19.73 -24.66
CA ARG A 445 4.92 -19.03 -23.37
C ARG A 445 3.76 -19.64 -22.55
N ARG A 446 4.03 -20.29 -21.41
CA ARG A 446 3.00 -20.84 -20.50
C ARG A 446 2.80 -19.92 -19.29
N GLY A 447 1.55 -19.50 -19.05
CA GLY A 447 1.04 -19.18 -17.70
C GLY A 447 1.40 -17.82 -17.08
N SER A 448 1.96 -16.87 -17.81
CA SER A 448 2.23 -15.51 -17.30
C SER A 448 0.95 -14.65 -17.34
N GLN A 449 0.61 -13.96 -16.23
CA GLN A 449 -0.45 -12.91 -16.23
C GLN A 449 -0.11 -11.72 -17.13
N ALA A 450 1.10 -11.66 -17.72
CA ALA A 450 1.44 -10.71 -18.78
C ALA A 450 1.07 -11.22 -20.18
N THR A 451 1.00 -12.53 -20.37
CA THR A 451 0.49 -13.13 -21.61
C THR A 451 -1.01 -13.32 -21.57
N TYR A 452 -1.60 -13.54 -20.39
CA TYR A 452 -3.01 -13.88 -20.21
C TYR A 452 -3.70 -12.90 -19.25
N LEU A 453 -4.97 -12.59 -19.49
CA LEU A 453 -5.81 -11.94 -18.49
C LEU A 453 -6.02 -12.86 -17.28
N ALA A 454 -6.32 -12.25 -16.13
CA ALA A 454 -6.74 -12.98 -14.95
C ALA A 454 -7.95 -13.86 -15.27
N ALA A 455 -8.06 -15.02 -14.61
CA ALA A 455 -9.08 -16.02 -14.99
C ALA A 455 -10.50 -15.47 -14.77
N GLU A 456 -10.63 -14.64 -13.74
CA GLU A 456 -11.84 -13.94 -13.29
C GLU A 456 -12.34 -12.93 -14.33
N MET A 457 -11.43 -12.37 -15.15
CA MET A 457 -11.74 -11.39 -16.19
C MET A 457 -12.17 -12.03 -17.50
N THR A 458 -11.92 -13.34 -17.66
CA THR A 458 -12.22 -14.05 -18.91
C THR A 458 -13.71 -14.01 -19.21
N ASP A 459 -14.54 -14.33 -18.23
CA ASP A 459 -16.00 -14.38 -18.45
C ASP A 459 -16.58 -12.96 -18.62
N ALA A 460 -16.05 -11.96 -17.92
CA ALA A 460 -16.46 -10.57 -18.07
C ALA A 460 -16.20 -10.04 -19.50
N VAL A 461 -15.00 -10.28 -20.04
CA VAL A 461 -14.65 -9.89 -21.41
C VAL A 461 -15.47 -10.66 -22.45
N LEU A 462 -15.68 -11.96 -22.26
CA LEU A 462 -16.47 -12.76 -23.19
C LEU A 462 -17.95 -12.35 -23.21
N ASN A 463 -18.56 -12.11 -22.04
CA ASN A 463 -19.95 -11.65 -21.95
C ASN A 463 -20.11 -10.26 -22.56
N TYR A 464 -19.17 -9.34 -22.31
CA TYR A 464 -19.20 -8.00 -22.89
C TYR A 464 -19.15 -8.03 -24.43
N LEU A 465 -18.27 -8.85 -25.00
CA LEU A 465 -18.17 -9.02 -26.46
C LEU A 465 -19.45 -9.64 -27.06
N ASP A 466 -20.07 -10.58 -26.36
CA ASP A 466 -21.33 -11.21 -26.76
C ASP A 466 -22.49 -10.19 -26.74
N GLU A 467 -22.59 -9.38 -25.68
CA GLU A 467 -23.57 -8.29 -25.56
C GLU A 467 -23.40 -7.21 -26.65
N ARG A 468 -22.16 -6.94 -27.05
CA ARG A 468 -21.84 -6.02 -28.15
C ARG A 468 -22.05 -6.64 -29.54
N GLY A 469 -22.36 -7.94 -29.61
CA GLY A 469 -22.62 -8.68 -30.85
C GLY A 469 -21.37 -9.01 -31.67
N VAL A 470 -20.18 -8.94 -31.08
CA VAL A 470 -18.92 -9.21 -31.78
C VAL A 470 -18.77 -10.73 -31.93
N THR A 471 -18.80 -11.23 -33.17
CA THR A 471 -18.65 -12.67 -33.42
C THR A 471 -17.19 -13.10 -33.39
N ALA A 472 -16.94 -14.37 -33.10
CA ALA A 472 -15.59 -14.96 -33.14
C ALA A 472 -14.92 -14.80 -34.52
N GLN A 473 -15.72 -14.81 -35.59
CA GLN A 473 -15.24 -14.71 -36.96
C GLN A 473 -14.82 -13.27 -37.32
N GLU A 474 -15.58 -12.28 -36.86
CA GLU A 474 -15.22 -10.87 -36.97
C GLU A 474 -13.99 -10.54 -36.13
N ALA A 475 -13.94 -10.98 -34.87
CA ALA A 475 -12.77 -10.77 -34.01
C ALA A 475 -11.51 -11.42 -34.60
N ALA A 476 -11.59 -12.63 -35.15
CA ALA A 476 -10.46 -13.27 -35.83
C ALA A 476 -10.00 -12.50 -37.08
N ALA A 477 -10.94 -11.93 -37.85
CA ALA A 477 -10.62 -11.10 -39.00
C ALA A 477 -9.92 -9.79 -38.60
N MET A 478 -10.34 -9.17 -37.50
CA MET A 478 -9.73 -7.95 -36.95
C MET A 478 -8.33 -8.19 -36.37
N ILE A 479 -8.15 -9.27 -35.60
CA ILE A 479 -6.88 -9.61 -34.93
C ILE A 479 -5.84 -10.18 -35.91
N GLY A 480 -6.29 -10.79 -37.01
CA GLY A 480 -5.42 -11.33 -38.06
C GLY A 480 -4.60 -12.55 -37.64
N VAL A 481 -3.35 -12.64 -38.13
CA VAL A 481 -2.46 -13.84 -38.04
C VAL A 481 -2.21 -14.32 -36.61
N ALA A 482 -2.46 -13.46 -35.62
CA ALA A 482 -2.31 -13.79 -34.21
C ALA A 482 -3.49 -14.56 -33.61
N SER A 483 -4.65 -14.68 -34.29
CA SER A 483 -5.89 -15.27 -33.75
C SER A 483 -5.83 -16.79 -33.56
N GLY A 484 -6.69 -17.34 -32.68
CA GLY A 484 -7.01 -18.77 -32.70
C GLY A 484 -8.07 -19.11 -33.74
N ASP A 485 -8.36 -20.41 -33.91
CA ASP A 485 -9.38 -20.87 -34.88
C ASP A 485 -10.79 -20.38 -34.47
N PRO A 486 -11.46 -19.56 -35.30
CA PRO A 486 -12.77 -18.99 -34.99
C PRO A 486 -13.88 -20.04 -34.89
N ARG A 487 -13.68 -21.25 -35.45
CA ARG A 487 -14.65 -22.36 -35.30
C ARG A 487 -14.76 -22.85 -33.85
N GLY A 488 -13.77 -22.56 -33.01
CA GLY A 488 -13.77 -22.84 -31.57
C GLY A 488 -14.43 -21.75 -30.71
N GLY A 489 -15.00 -20.71 -31.31
CA GLY A 489 -15.66 -19.60 -30.62
C GLY A 489 -14.69 -18.53 -30.09
N MET A 490 -15.26 -17.46 -29.51
CA MET A 490 -14.52 -16.25 -29.11
C MET A 490 -13.37 -16.54 -28.14
N LYS A 491 -13.59 -17.48 -27.21
CA LYS A 491 -12.56 -17.92 -26.26
C LYS A 491 -11.37 -18.54 -27.00
N GLN A 492 -11.57 -19.33 -28.05
CA GLN A 492 -10.46 -19.92 -28.78
C GLN A 492 -9.68 -18.88 -29.61
N VAL A 493 -10.41 -17.92 -30.18
CA VAL A 493 -9.85 -16.76 -30.92
C VAL A 493 -8.93 -15.96 -30.01
N LEU A 494 -9.39 -15.59 -28.83
CA LEU A 494 -8.67 -14.75 -27.87
C LEU A 494 -7.70 -15.54 -26.98
N GLY A 495 -7.88 -16.85 -26.76
CA GLY A 495 -6.95 -17.73 -26.06
C GLY A 495 -7.60 -18.97 -25.43
N ALA A 496 -7.06 -20.17 -25.71
CA ALA A 496 -7.74 -21.44 -25.42
C ALA A 496 -8.17 -21.64 -23.94
N SER A 497 -7.26 -21.49 -22.98
CA SER A 497 -7.57 -21.69 -21.55
C SER A 497 -7.87 -20.39 -20.80
N ARG A 498 -7.18 -19.31 -21.17
CA ARG A 498 -7.38 -17.93 -20.71
C ARG A 498 -7.18 -17.00 -21.90
N LEU A 499 -7.84 -15.85 -21.89
CA LEU A 499 -7.69 -14.84 -22.93
C LEU A 499 -6.26 -14.31 -22.92
N ARG A 500 -5.62 -14.24 -24.09
CA ARG A 500 -4.28 -13.66 -24.23
C ARG A 500 -4.37 -12.15 -24.34
N ARG A 501 -3.58 -11.43 -23.54
CA ARG A 501 -3.63 -9.96 -23.49
C ARG A 501 -3.27 -9.32 -24.83
N ASP A 502 -2.29 -9.85 -25.56
CA ASP A 502 -1.93 -9.35 -26.89
C ASP A 502 -3.07 -9.45 -27.91
N ARG A 503 -3.84 -10.55 -27.85
CA ARG A 503 -5.01 -10.73 -28.72
C ARG A 503 -6.17 -9.85 -28.30
N VAL A 504 -6.39 -9.68 -26.99
CA VAL A 504 -7.41 -8.77 -26.46
C VAL A 504 -7.03 -7.31 -26.76
N GLN A 505 -5.75 -6.96 -26.72
CA GLN A 505 -5.23 -5.63 -27.09
C GLN A 505 -5.45 -5.36 -28.57
N ALA A 506 -5.03 -6.26 -29.46
CA ALA A 506 -5.28 -6.10 -30.89
C ALA A 506 -6.77 -5.96 -31.21
N LEU A 507 -7.64 -6.67 -30.47
CA LEU A 507 -9.08 -6.51 -30.61
C LEU A 507 -9.59 -5.17 -30.05
N ALA A 508 -9.07 -4.73 -28.90
CA ALA A 508 -9.41 -3.44 -28.30
C ALA A 508 -9.04 -2.29 -29.24
N ASP A 509 -7.82 -2.30 -29.78
CA ASP A 509 -7.32 -1.31 -30.75
C ASP A 509 -8.20 -1.29 -32.02
N ALA A 510 -8.54 -2.47 -32.55
CA ALA A 510 -9.36 -2.58 -33.76
C ALA A 510 -10.82 -2.13 -33.56
N LEU A 511 -11.34 -2.27 -32.34
CA LEU A 511 -12.69 -1.86 -31.97
C LEU A 511 -12.78 -0.45 -31.37
N ASP A 512 -11.63 0.20 -31.14
CA ASP A 512 -11.48 1.42 -30.34
C ASP A 512 -12.28 1.33 -29.01
N ASP A 513 -12.10 0.20 -28.30
CA ASP A 513 -12.96 -0.18 -27.19
C ASP A 513 -12.36 0.17 -25.83
N LYS A 514 -12.95 1.18 -25.18
CA LYS A 514 -12.52 1.66 -23.86
C LYS A 514 -12.58 0.57 -22.78
N PHE A 515 -13.61 -0.28 -22.77
CA PHE A 515 -13.75 -1.30 -21.73
C PHE A 515 -12.63 -2.34 -21.83
N LEU A 516 -12.34 -2.85 -23.04
CA LEU A 516 -11.25 -3.79 -23.26
C LEU A 516 -9.89 -3.17 -22.92
N HIS A 517 -9.69 -1.88 -23.24
CA HIS A 517 -8.50 -1.13 -22.80
C HIS A 517 -8.40 -1.05 -21.28
N ASP A 518 -9.48 -0.74 -20.58
CA ASP A 518 -9.52 -0.67 -19.11
C ASP A 518 -9.22 -2.06 -18.49
N MET A 519 -9.74 -3.15 -19.07
CA MET A 519 -9.43 -4.52 -18.62
C MET A 519 -7.95 -4.89 -18.85
N LEU A 520 -7.33 -4.35 -19.89
CA LEU A 520 -5.91 -4.52 -20.20
C LEU A 520 -5.00 -3.62 -19.37
N ALA A 521 -5.53 -2.54 -18.80
CA ALA A 521 -4.81 -1.59 -17.95
C ALA A 521 -4.55 -2.10 -16.52
N GLU A 522 -4.83 -3.38 -16.21
CA GLU A 522 -4.63 -4.00 -14.89
C GLU A 522 -3.31 -3.57 -14.23
N GLU A 523 -3.40 -2.76 -13.18
CA GLU A 523 -2.25 -2.21 -12.46
C GLU A 523 -1.73 -3.15 -11.37
N LEU A 524 -2.49 -4.22 -11.08
CA LEU A 524 -2.12 -5.25 -10.13
C LEU A 524 -1.64 -6.53 -10.83
N ARG A 525 -0.82 -7.30 -10.11
CA ARG A 525 -0.49 -8.69 -10.43
C ARG A 525 -0.62 -9.53 -9.18
N TYR A 526 -0.96 -10.80 -9.36
CA TYR A 526 -1.16 -11.74 -8.25
C TYR A 526 0.01 -12.71 -8.15
N SER A 527 0.81 -12.56 -7.10
CA SER A 527 2.01 -13.35 -6.84
C SER A 527 1.77 -14.41 -5.77
N VAL A 528 2.32 -15.60 -6.02
CA VAL A 528 2.18 -16.76 -5.13
C VAL A 528 2.94 -16.57 -3.82
N ILE A 529 2.31 -16.88 -2.69
CA ILE A 529 2.95 -17.06 -1.39
C ILE A 529 3.79 -18.34 -1.44
N ARG A 530 5.10 -18.21 -1.31
CA ARG A 530 6.06 -19.33 -1.32
C ARG A 530 6.14 -20.04 0.02
N GLU A 531 5.99 -19.27 1.09
CA GLU A 531 6.17 -19.74 2.46
C GLU A 531 5.43 -18.81 3.43
N VAL A 532 4.83 -19.40 4.47
CA VAL A 532 4.33 -18.68 5.64
C VAL A 532 5.35 -18.90 6.76
N LEU A 533 6.00 -17.84 7.19
CA LEU A 533 7.05 -17.85 8.20
C LEU A 533 6.46 -17.94 9.62
N PRO A 534 7.21 -18.53 10.56
CA PRO A 534 6.75 -18.68 11.94
C PRO A 534 6.46 -17.33 12.60
N THR A 535 5.52 -17.35 13.55
CA THR A 535 5.16 -16.18 14.33
C THR A 535 6.36 -15.63 15.11
N ARG A 536 6.52 -14.31 15.13
CA ARG A 536 7.48 -13.62 15.99
C ARG A 536 6.83 -12.43 16.70
N ARG A 537 7.43 -11.99 17.80
CA ARG A 537 7.06 -10.73 18.46
C ARG A 537 7.81 -9.58 17.78
N ALA A 538 7.10 -8.53 17.41
CA ALA A 538 7.68 -7.32 16.82
C ALA A 538 6.87 -6.09 17.25
N ARG A 539 7.50 -4.90 17.28
CA ARG A 539 6.73 -3.65 17.36
C ARG A 539 5.88 -3.53 16.10
N THR A 540 4.67 -3.02 16.25
CA THR A 540 3.70 -2.96 15.16
C THR A 540 3.12 -1.58 15.00
N PHE A 541 2.78 -1.25 13.77
CA PHE A 541 2.41 0.06 13.32
C PHE A 541 1.22 0.00 12.38
N ASP A 542 0.55 1.13 12.22
CA ASP A 542 -0.47 1.28 11.22
C ASP A 542 -0.56 2.74 10.75
N LEU A 543 -1.08 2.94 9.54
CA LEU A 543 -1.23 4.24 8.89
C LEU A 543 -2.65 4.39 8.37
N GLU A 544 -3.22 5.58 8.54
CA GLU A 544 -4.47 5.95 7.86
C GLU A 544 -4.16 6.67 6.56
N VAL A 545 -4.67 6.13 5.46
CA VAL A 545 -4.54 6.68 4.12
C VAL A 545 -5.89 7.27 3.73
N GLU A 546 -5.84 8.48 3.19
CA GLU A 546 -7.02 9.23 2.74
C GLU A 546 -7.78 8.48 1.62
N GLU A 547 -9.11 8.56 1.67
CA GLU A 547 -10.09 7.97 0.73
C GLU A 547 -10.08 6.44 0.57
N LEU A 548 -8.95 5.86 0.19
CA LEU A 548 -8.88 4.48 -0.31
C LEU A 548 -8.66 3.45 0.79
N HIS A 549 -8.15 3.86 1.94
CA HIS A 549 -7.97 3.00 3.10
C HIS A 549 -7.12 1.74 2.84
N THR A 550 -6.20 1.83 1.88
CA THR A 550 -5.25 0.77 1.52
C THR A 550 -3.87 1.36 1.36
N LEU A 551 -2.84 0.52 1.43
CA LEU A 551 -1.48 0.91 1.06
C LEU A 551 -0.70 -0.29 0.49
N VAL A 552 0.38 0.00 -0.22
CA VAL A 552 1.37 -0.98 -0.63
C VAL A 552 2.49 -1.04 0.40
N ALA A 553 2.59 -2.17 1.10
CA ALA A 553 3.61 -2.46 2.10
C ALA A 553 4.48 -3.64 1.64
N GLU A 554 5.80 -3.49 1.59
CA GLU A 554 6.73 -4.50 1.03
C GLU A 554 6.30 -5.01 -0.37
N GLY A 555 5.74 -4.10 -1.18
CA GLY A 555 5.25 -4.42 -2.52
C GLY A 555 3.96 -5.27 -2.55
N VAL A 556 3.22 -5.36 -1.45
CA VAL A 556 1.94 -6.07 -1.35
C VAL A 556 0.83 -5.11 -0.94
N VAL A 557 -0.34 -5.22 -1.57
CA VAL A 557 -1.51 -4.40 -1.23
C VAL A 557 -2.14 -4.91 0.06
N VAL A 558 -2.19 -4.03 1.05
CA VAL A 558 -2.76 -4.30 2.37
C VAL A 558 -3.78 -3.23 2.74
N HIS A 559 -4.71 -3.58 3.62
CA HIS A 559 -5.73 -2.66 4.11
C HIS A 559 -5.20 -1.85 5.30
N ASN A 560 -5.59 -0.59 5.42
CA ASN A 560 -5.35 0.21 6.62
C ASN A 560 -6.10 -0.34 7.84
N CYS A 561 -5.87 0.25 9.00
CA CYS A 561 -6.76 0.13 10.15
C CYS A 561 -7.41 1.50 10.39
N SER A 562 -8.75 1.62 10.35
CA SER A 562 -9.37 2.85 10.88
C SER A 562 -8.98 3.08 12.36
N PRO A 563 -8.94 4.32 12.86
CA PRO A 563 -8.14 4.73 14.03
C PRO A 563 -8.28 3.82 15.27
N PRO A 564 -7.23 3.08 15.65
CA PRO A 564 -7.22 2.34 16.91
C PRO A 564 -7.05 3.30 18.10
N PHE A 565 -7.67 2.97 19.23
CA PHE A 565 -7.47 3.59 20.55
C PHE A 565 -7.95 5.02 20.76
N LYS A 566 -8.79 5.57 19.87
CA LYS A 566 -9.66 6.68 20.27
C LYS A 566 -10.44 6.25 21.51
N GLN A 567 -10.38 7.10 22.53
CA GLN A 567 -11.06 6.90 23.80
C GLN A 567 -12.12 7.98 23.93
N ALA A 568 -13.30 7.57 24.36
CA ALA A 568 -14.34 8.48 24.80
C ALA A 568 -14.70 8.11 26.23
N GLU A 569 -14.92 9.12 27.06
CA GLU A 569 -15.49 8.93 28.37
C GLU A 569 -16.84 9.64 28.44
N PHE A 570 -17.81 8.94 29.00
CA PHE A 570 -19.16 9.48 29.18
C PHE A 570 -19.81 8.86 30.41
N ASP A 571 -20.85 9.52 30.88
CA ASP A 571 -21.59 9.11 32.05
C ASP A 571 -22.76 8.21 31.62
N ILE A 572 -22.93 7.05 32.25
CA ILE A 572 -24.11 6.20 32.12
C ILE A 572 -24.89 6.26 33.44
N LEU A 573 -26.10 6.81 33.40
CA LEU A 573 -26.97 6.96 34.56
C LEU A 573 -27.94 5.78 34.68
N TYR A 574 -28.13 5.29 35.90
CA TYR A 574 -29.03 4.16 36.16
C TYR A 574 -30.47 4.52 35.80
N GLY A 575 -31.15 3.66 35.02
CA GLY A 575 -32.52 3.88 34.56
C GLY A 575 -32.69 4.95 33.47
N LYS A 576 -31.64 5.71 33.12
CA LYS A 576 -31.68 6.77 32.10
C LYS A 576 -30.79 6.51 30.88
N GLY A 577 -29.69 5.77 31.03
CA GLY A 577 -28.76 5.47 29.93
C GLY A 577 -27.61 6.47 29.82
N ILE A 578 -27.06 6.63 28.62
CA ILE A 578 -25.94 7.57 28.35
C ILE A 578 -26.42 9.00 28.56
N SER A 579 -25.71 9.79 29.37
CA SER A 579 -26.04 11.20 29.60
C SER A 579 -25.47 12.08 28.50
N ARG A 580 -26.36 12.61 27.65
CA ARG A 580 -26.03 13.61 26.64
C ARG A 580 -25.50 14.88 27.29
N GLU A 581 -26.20 15.39 28.28
CA GLU A 581 -25.90 16.65 28.97
C GLU A 581 -24.57 16.57 29.71
N GLY A 582 -24.28 15.44 30.36
CA GLY A 582 -22.97 15.20 30.98
C GLY A 582 -21.83 15.22 29.96
N SER A 583 -22.09 14.75 28.74
CA SER A 583 -21.11 14.76 27.63
C SER A 583 -20.93 16.18 27.07
N LEU A 584 -22.02 16.95 26.93
CA LEU A 584 -21.97 18.36 26.52
C LEU A 584 -21.18 19.22 27.49
N ILE A 585 -21.30 18.98 28.81
CA ILE A 585 -20.51 19.69 29.82
C ILE A 585 -19.02 19.38 29.66
N ASP A 586 -18.66 18.09 29.55
CA ASP A 586 -17.26 17.67 29.43
C ASP A 586 -16.63 18.23 28.15
N MET A 587 -17.32 18.07 27.01
CA MET A 587 -16.87 18.59 25.72
C MET A 587 -16.84 20.12 25.69
N GLY A 588 -17.84 20.79 26.27
CA GLY A 588 -17.87 22.24 26.36
C GLY A 588 -16.71 22.79 27.16
N VAL A 589 -16.29 22.12 28.24
CA VAL A 589 -15.10 22.49 29.01
C VAL A 589 -13.82 22.23 28.21
N ASP A 590 -13.68 21.06 27.59
CA ASP A 590 -12.51 20.68 26.78
C ASP A 590 -12.30 21.64 25.60
N GLN A 591 -13.40 22.05 24.96
CA GLN A 591 -13.39 23.00 23.85
C GLN A 591 -13.37 24.46 24.32
N GLY A 592 -13.32 24.74 25.62
CA GLY A 592 -13.24 26.09 26.18
C GLY A 592 -14.50 26.95 26.00
N LEU A 593 -15.64 26.33 25.69
CA LEU A 593 -16.95 26.98 25.59
C LEU A 593 -17.61 27.14 26.97
N ILE A 594 -17.42 26.16 27.85
CA ILE A 594 -17.86 26.19 29.25
C ILE A 594 -16.64 26.46 30.13
N ARG A 595 -16.72 27.48 30.98
CA ARG A 595 -15.67 27.79 31.96
C ARG A 595 -15.92 27.04 33.27
N LYS A 596 -14.89 26.39 33.78
CA LYS A 596 -14.90 25.75 35.10
C LYS A 596 -14.06 26.57 36.09
N SER A 597 -14.71 27.17 37.09
CA SER A 597 -14.05 27.94 38.17
C SER A 597 -14.30 27.25 39.51
N GLY A 598 -13.33 26.44 39.94
CA GLY A 598 -13.48 25.57 41.11
C GLY A 598 -14.56 24.50 40.88
N ALA A 599 -15.63 24.54 41.69
CA ALA A 599 -16.77 23.65 41.54
C ALA A 599 -17.86 24.20 40.58
N TRP A 600 -17.75 25.45 40.13
CA TRP A 600 -18.79 26.10 39.31
C TRP A 600 -18.54 25.91 37.81
N PHE A 601 -19.62 25.65 37.07
CA PHE A 601 -19.66 25.65 35.60
C PHE A 601 -20.43 26.88 35.10
N THR A 602 -19.86 27.58 34.13
CA THR A 602 -20.42 28.83 33.59
C THR A 602 -20.34 28.83 32.07
N TYR A 603 -21.41 29.25 31.41
CA TYR A 603 -21.49 29.40 29.96
C TYR A 603 -21.93 30.83 29.64
N GLU A 604 -21.15 31.57 28.84
CA GLU A 604 -21.42 32.97 28.44
C GLU A 604 -21.84 33.95 29.56
N GLY A 605 -21.40 33.70 30.79
CA GLY A 605 -21.73 34.51 31.97
C GLY A 605 -22.88 33.97 32.82
N GLU A 606 -23.62 32.99 32.32
CA GLU A 606 -24.69 32.29 33.04
C GLU A 606 -24.13 31.09 33.84
N GLN A 607 -24.58 30.95 35.08
CA GLN A 607 -24.15 29.86 35.96
C GLN A 607 -24.98 28.61 35.68
N LEU A 608 -24.36 27.61 35.05
CA LEU A 608 -24.98 26.31 34.82
C LEU A 608 -25.20 25.55 36.14
N GLY A 609 -24.30 25.71 37.12
CA GLY A 609 -24.48 25.17 38.46
C GLY A 609 -23.18 24.84 39.21
N GLN A 610 -23.33 24.60 40.51
CA GLN A 610 -22.23 24.14 41.38
C GLN A 610 -22.14 22.62 41.35
N GLY A 611 -21.08 22.08 40.75
CA GLY A 611 -20.89 20.65 40.54
C GLY A 611 -21.54 20.15 39.25
N LYS A 612 -21.03 19.03 38.74
CA LYS A 612 -21.45 18.49 37.42
C LYS A 612 -22.91 18.05 37.41
N GLU A 613 -23.44 17.56 38.53
CA GLU A 613 -24.83 17.10 38.64
C GLU A 613 -25.83 18.25 38.51
N ASN A 614 -25.58 19.37 39.20
CA ASN A 614 -26.44 20.55 39.12
C ASN A 614 -26.37 21.20 37.72
N ALA A 615 -25.17 21.28 37.13
CA ALA A 615 -25.02 21.72 35.75
C ALA A 615 -25.75 20.81 34.76
N ARG A 616 -25.78 19.50 35.01
CA ARG A 616 -26.54 18.55 34.19
C ARG A 616 -28.04 18.79 34.30
N ASN A 617 -28.56 18.91 35.53
CA ASN A 617 -29.99 19.18 35.75
C ASN A 617 -30.43 20.49 35.11
N PHE A 618 -29.60 21.53 35.18
CA PHE A 618 -29.85 22.79 34.48
C PHE A 618 -29.99 22.60 32.97
N LEU A 619 -29.10 21.85 32.32
CA LEU A 619 -29.19 21.57 30.88
C LEU A 619 -30.38 20.67 30.50
N VAL A 620 -30.84 19.80 31.43
CA VAL A 620 -32.07 19.02 31.23
C VAL A 620 -33.30 19.92 31.29
N GLU A 621 -33.31 20.90 32.19
CA GLU A 621 -34.42 21.85 32.36
C GLU A 621 -34.42 22.94 31.26
N ASN A 622 -33.26 23.26 30.70
CA ASN A 622 -33.05 24.29 29.67
C ASN A 622 -32.47 23.66 28.39
N ALA A 623 -33.33 22.96 27.65
CA ALA A 623 -32.95 22.22 26.44
C ALA A 623 -32.44 23.14 25.31
N ASP A 624 -32.92 24.38 25.25
CA ASP A 624 -32.47 25.42 24.33
C ASP A 624 -30.98 25.76 24.51
N VAL A 625 -30.55 25.94 25.76
CA VAL A 625 -29.13 26.18 26.09
C VAL A 625 -28.29 24.94 25.77
N ALA A 626 -28.81 23.74 26.04
CA ALA A 626 -28.12 22.49 25.70
C ALA A 626 -27.92 22.31 24.18
N ASP A 627 -28.94 22.61 23.39
CA ASP A 627 -28.90 22.53 21.92
C ASP A 627 -27.95 23.59 21.33
N GLU A 628 -27.92 24.79 21.89
CA GLU A 628 -26.99 25.84 21.50
C GLU A 628 -25.53 25.43 21.78
N ILE A 629 -25.24 24.92 22.97
CA ILE A 629 -23.92 24.40 23.34
C ILE A 629 -23.52 23.26 22.40
N GLU A 630 -24.43 22.33 22.11
CA GLU A 630 -24.16 21.23 21.17
C GLU A 630 -23.82 21.75 19.77
N LYS A 631 -24.58 22.73 19.26
CA LYS A 631 -24.35 23.34 17.95
C LYS A 631 -22.95 23.98 17.90
N LYS A 632 -22.60 24.81 18.88
CA LYS A 632 -21.27 25.46 18.94
C LYS A 632 -20.13 24.45 19.06
N ILE A 633 -20.31 23.38 19.84
CA ILE A 633 -19.34 22.27 19.93
C ILE A 633 -19.16 21.61 18.56
N LYS A 634 -20.27 21.26 17.89
CA LYS A 634 -20.27 20.62 16.58
C LYS A 634 -19.61 21.48 15.50
N GLU A 635 -19.95 22.76 15.42
CA GLU A 635 -19.35 23.72 14.49
C GLU A 635 -17.84 23.84 14.71
N LYS A 636 -17.41 23.97 15.98
CA LYS A 636 -16.00 24.07 16.32
C LYS A 636 -15.20 22.80 16.01
N LEU A 637 -15.85 21.63 16.12
CA LEU A 637 -15.27 20.33 15.78
C LEU A 637 -15.44 19.94 14.30
N GLY A 638 -16.14 20.76 13.50
CA GLY A 638 -16.41 20.49 12.08
C GLY A 638 -17.36 19.31 11.84
N ILE A 639 -18.29 19.02 12.78
CA ILE A 639 -19.19 17.86 12.73
C ILE A 639 -20.61 18.32 12.40
N GLY A 640 -21.06 18.17 11.15
CA GLY A 640 -22.42 18.49 10.71
C GLY A 640 -22.49 18.84 9.22
N ALA A 641 -23.70 18.93 8.66
CA ALA A 641 -23.89 19.41 7.30
C ALA A 641 -23.52 20.90 7.22
N VAL A 642 -22.55 21.24 6.38
CA VAL A 642 -22.23 22.64 6.05
C VAL A 642 -23.40 23.17 5.24
N VAL A 643 -24.23 24.02 5.84
CA VAL A 643 -25.20 24.81 5.07
C VAL A 643 -24.39 25.93 4.42
N THR A 644 -24.09 25.78 3.13
CA THR A 644 -23.53 26.87 2.32
C THR A 644 -24.66 27.84 1.99
N ASP A 645 -24.52 29.11 2.37
CA ASP A 645 -25.45 30.23 2.05
C ASP A 645 -25.43 30.62 0.54
N ASP A 646 -25.17 29.67 -0.36
CA ASP A 646 -25.19 29.90 -1.81
C ASP A 646 -26.49 29.33 -2.42
N PRO A 647 -27.44 30.18 -2.85
CA PRO A 647 -28.71 29.75 -3.45
C PRO A 647 -28.56 29.04 -4.80
N SER A 648 -27.34 28.90 -5.32
CA SER A 648 -27.06 28.19 -6.57
C SER A 648 -26.67 26.72 -6.40
N ASN A 649 -26.59 26.21 -5.16
CA ASN A 649 -26.15 24.85 -4.87
C ASN A 649 -27.24 23.98 -4.23
N ASP A 650 -28.44 23.98 -4.81
CA ASP A 650 -29.47 22.98 -4.50
C ASP A 650 -29.11 21.67 -5.21
N GLY A 651 -28.47 20.73 -4.49
CA GLY A 651 -28.54 19.32 -4.90
C GLY A 651 -27.38 18.37 -4.64
N VAL A 652 -26.40 18.67 -3.77
CA VAL A 652 -25.46 17.61 -3.33
C VAL A 652 -25.30 17.67 -1.81
N LEU A 653 -26.09 16.85 -1.11
CA LEU A 653 -25.77 16.45 0.26
C LEU A 653 -24.34 15.87 0.24
N PRO A 654 -23.43 16.27 1.16
CA PRO A 654 -22.18 15.56 1.31
C PRO A 654 -22.51 14.08 1.56
N ALA A 655 -21.85 13.20 0.80
CA ALA A 655 -22.09 11.76 0.89
C ALA A 655 -22.04 11.32 2.36
N PRO A 656 -22.90 10.38 2.78
CA PRO A 656 -22.83 9.82 4.13
C PRO A 656 -21.39 9.41 4.41
N VAL A 657 -20.92 9.72 5.62
CA VAL A 657 -19.64 9.22 6.10
C VAL A 657 -19.80 7.70 6.22
N ASP A 658 -19.43 6.96 5.16
CA ASP A 658 -19.49 5.51 5.11
C ASP A 658 -18.47 4.94 6.12
N PHE A 659 -18.99 4.44 7.25
CA PHE A 659 -18.22 3.84 8.36
C PHE A 659 -17.64 2.45 8.02
#